data_AF-A0A948B523-F1
#
_entry.id   AF-A0A948B523-F1
#
_cell.length_a   1.000
_cell.length_b   1.000
_cell.length_c   1.000
_cell.angle_alpha   90.00
_cell.angle_beta   90.00
_cell.angle_gamma   90.00
#
_symmetry.space_group_name_H-M   'P 1'
#
loop_
_entity.id
_entity.type
_entity.pdbx_description
1 polymer ?
#
loop_
_entity_poly.entity_id
_entity_poly.type
_entity_poly.pdbx_seq_one_letter_code
_entity_poly.pdbx_strand_id
1 'polypeptide(L)'
;MRRLVGLLLCGARLWTLNATAGYVEQAGDRTVIHLTLFDLPDPSRTDAATRADAAAVREFVRQFPATFAEKYREKYAADPARYGSFSWDKVEVRLERFSGIQVEGVESDLLAIAGGLAPDVLYVNFRKSETYIQQGFLYPLDRPDDGYLTALSDDELALRVHEKIWPVIRRRGPGGAPHVWALPYGGALGRVLLYRKDLFDEAGLAYPTKNWTWEDLVRAARALTQPELGRYGLAMGRGKHESWYWITFLWSAGGEVMTYDEDRDQWRIVFDSPAGVTALDFYTRLGTESWTDALGRRRQGYVYKDPRDSFRKWERGEIGMIFAYVDEKLFSTINPDLTGMAPVPLGPTGLRGGELNSRMMGLFSDIRHPAVRDAAWEYIRFYDSREALAIKTRVLVEGGLGQFVNPRYLEMFGYGELVRLSPPGWAETFDIAIQTGRPEPYGRHSNIAYDLMTAPLQQAEQMALHGELPTEQGPRLERLSGLLKKAADRARSEMLDEVPPARRALQRMTAAGLLLLIGVVFARVFRRIIRTFTPPGTTGMARPAGWAFRRYAGAYFMLLPALAAILVWRYVPLGRGTIMAFQDYRLLGASTWVGLDNFGRILWSVEWWLSLWNALRYSALVMALTFLPPVILAILLQEVPRGKVLFRLIYYLPAVMTGLVVVLLWKSFYEPGERGVLNALLMRIPALGFLLVGPALLLAGFTFARRLWFHERTGIAFLFLAGGGILCFLCVRLAWPMLCETGAPVWKRLLLAPSEPRRWLGDTRTAMPACVIPMLWAGLGPGSLIYLAALKSIPDELYEAADMDGATFTDKVLFVVFPMLKPLLIINFVGVFIGSWYGSADTILAMTGGAAGTEVAGLHIFYKAFIFLQFGPATAMAWMLGLLLIGFTVYQLRILSRIEFRAAGGTEVAK
;
A
#
# COMPACT_ATOMS: atom_id res chain seq x y z
N MET A 1 36.40 18.61 29.49
CA MET A 1 34.92 18.57 29.54
C MET A 1 34.26 19.72 28.76
N ARG A 2 34.54 21.00 29.05
CA ARG A 2 33.95 22.15 28.30
C ARG A 2 34.21 22.15 26.78
N ARG A 3 35.40 21.74 26.31
CA ARG A 3 35.70 21.60 24.86
C ARG A 3 34.97 20.43 24.18
N LEU A 4 34.66 19.37 24.94
CA LEU A 4 33.95 18.17 24.46
C LEU A 4 32.44 18.42 24.41
N VAL A 5 31.91 19.18 25.38
CA VAL A 5 30.55 19.74 25.34
C VAL A 5 30.41 20.77 24.20
N GLY A 6 31.43 21.59 23.94
CA GLY A 6 31.48 22.50 22.80
C GLY A 6 31.49 21.79 21.43
N LEU A 7 32.19 20.65 21.31
CA LEU A 7 32.18 19.78 20.13
C LEU A 7 30.86 19.03 19.95
N LEU A 8 30.24 18.56 21.04
CA LEU A 8 28.89 17.97 21.01
C LEU A 8 27.81 19.01 20.67
N LEU A 9 27.96 20.26 21.12
CA LEU A 9 27.08 21.38 20.75
C LEU A 9 27.32 21.86 19.31
N CYS A 10 28.56 21.80 18.79
CA CYS A 10 28.84 22.02 17.37
C CYS A 10 28.30 20.87 16.51
N GLY A 11 28.39 19.62 16.97
CA GLY A 11 27.74 18.47 16.35
C GLY A 11 26.22 18.57 16.36
N ALA A 12 25.63 19.12 17.42
CA ALA A 12 24.21 19.45 17.49
C ALA A 12 23.81 20.59 16.53
N ARG A 13 24.68 21.59 16.32
CA ARG A 13 24.47 22.63 15.29
C ARG A 13 24.56 22.09 13.86
N LEU A 14 25.42 21.10 13.60
CA LEU A 14 25.45 20.36 12.34
C LEU A 14 24.19 19.51 12.12
N TRP A 15 23.54 19.05 13.19
CA TRP A 15 22.24 18.37 13.15
C TRP A 15 21.04 19.32 12.98
N THR A 16 21.25 20.64 13.08
CA THR A 16 20.23 21.68 12.87
C THR A 16 20.49 22.52 11.61
N LEU A 17 21.33 22.05 10.69
CA LEU A 17 21.24 22.49 9.30
C LEU A 17 19.91 21.96 8.75
N ASN A 18 18.82 22.63 9.14
CA ASN A 18 17.53 22.51 8.49
C ASN A 18 17.77 22.98 7.06
N ALA A 19 17.99 22.03 6.16
CA ALA A 19 18.03 22.28 4.73
C ALA A 19 16.63 22.76 4.32
N THR A 20 16.42 24.08 4.35
CA THR A 20 15.20 24.70 3.85
C THR A 20 15.22 24.63 2.32
N ALA A 21 14.08 24.32 1.71
CA ALA A 21 14.03 24.10 0.27
C ALA A 21 14.21 25.38 -0.55
N GLY A 22 13.54 26.48 -0.21
CA GLY A 22 13.80 27.79 -0.81
C GLY A 22 14.65 28.71 0.05
N TYR A 23 15.53 29.50 -0.58
CA TYR A 23 16.36 30.50 0.09
C TYR A 23 16.71 31.66 -0.85
N VAL A 24 17.22 32.75 -0.27
CA VAL A 24 17.68 33.93 -1.02
C VAL A 24 19.20 34.00 -0.92
N GLU A 25 19.88 34.09 -2.06
CA GLU A 25 21.34 34.23 -2.17
C GLU A 25 21.69 35.61 -2.73
N GLN A 26 22.69 36.27 -2.12
CA GLN A 26 23.29 37.47 -2.71
C GLN A 26 24.50 37.06 -3.56
N ALA A 27 24.37 37.15 -4.88
CA ALA A 27 25.42 36.84 -5.85
C ALA A 27 26.00 38.14 -6.43
N GLY A 28 26.95 38.75 -5.70
CA GLY A 28 27.56 40.02 -6.10
C GLY A 28 26.56 41.19 -6.02
N ASP A 29 26.28 41.82 -7.16
CA ASP A 29 25.32 42.93 -7.29
C ASP A 29 23.88 42.45 -7.58
N ARG A 30 23.64 41.14 -7.56
CA ARG A 30 22.34 40.52 -7.85
C ARG A 30 21.85 39.69 -6.69
N THR A 31 20.54 39.60 -6.56
CA THR A 31 19.86 38.74 -5.59
C THR A 31 19.18 37.59 -6.33
N VAL A 32 19.54 36.35 -6.00
CA VAL A 32 18.96 35.14 -6.59
C VAL A 32 17.98 34.52 -5.60
N ILE A 33 16.73 34.34 -6.00
CA ILE A 33 15.71 33.65 -5.22
C ILE A 33 15.67 32.19 -5.69
N HIS A 34 16.06 31.27 -4.83
CA HIS A 34 15.99 29.83 -5.07
C HIS A 34 14.61 29.32 -4.65
N LEU A 35 13.89 28.73 -5.59
CA LEU A 35 12.56 28.16 -5.39
C LEU A 35 12.61 26.66 -5.66
N THR A 36 12.21 25.86 -4.68
CA THR A 36 12.07 24.42 -4.85
C THR A 36 10.63 24.06 -5.21
N LEU A 37 10.46 23.41 -6.36
CA LEU A 37 9.17 23.02 -6.90
C LEU A 37 8.96 21.52 -6.82
N PHE A 38 7.75 21.08 -6.44
CA PHE A 38 7.41 19.65 -6.41
C PHE A 38 7.55 18.97 -7.79
N ASP A 39 7.07 19.64 -8.84
CA ASP A 39 7.17 19.17 -10.22
C ASP A 39 7.85 20.25 -11.06
N LEU A 40 9.03 19.93 -11.57
CA LEU A 40 9.79 20.76 -12.49
C LEU A 40 10.08 19.91 -13.74
N PRO A 41 9.63 20.33 -14.93
CA PRO A 41 9.81 19.56 -16.14
C PRO A 41 11.30 19.39 -16.45
N ASP A 42 11.70 18.17 -16.81
CA ASP A 42 13.08 17.85 -17.16
C ASP A 42 13.37 18.33 -18.60
N PRO A 43 14.23 19.34 -18.80
CA PRO A 43 14.49 19.89 -20.13
C PRO A 43 15.24 18.92 -21.05
N SER A 44 15.82 17.83 -20.52
CA SER A 44 16.49 16.79 -21.32
C SER A 44 15.51 15.83 -21.99
N ARG A 45 14.26 15.76 -21.51
CA ARG A 45 13.24 14.90 -22.11
C ARG A 45 12.77 15.47 -23.45
N THR A 46 12.65 14.58 -24.43
CA THR A 46 12.33 14.95 -25.80
C THR A 46 10.83 14.88 -26.12
N ASP A 47 9.97 14.39 -25.23
CA ASP A 47 8.52 14.35 -25.48
C ASP A 47 7.91 15.76 -25.51
N ALA A 48 6.96 15.98 -26.43
CA ALA A 48 6.43 17.32 -26.71
C ALA A 48 5.69 17.94 -25.52
N ALA A 49 5.03 17.12 -24.67
CA ALA A 49 4.36 17.60 -23.45
C ALA A 49 5.37 18.16 -22.44
N THR A 50 6.46 17.44 -22.15
CA THR A 50 7.51 17.94 -21.25
C THR A 50 8.21 19.18 -21.84
N ARG A 51 8.42 19.23 -23.16
CA ARG A 51 8.96 20.44 -23.81
C ARG A 51 8.04 21.65 -23.69
N ALA A 52 6.73 21.44 -23.77
CA ALA A 52 5.72 22.49 -23.62
C ALA A 52 5.74 23.08 -22.21
N ASP A 53 5.73 22.24 -21.18
CA ASP A 53 5.89 22.68 -19.79
C ASP A 53 7.23 23.38 -19.56
N ALA A 54 8.34 22.81 -20.05
CA ALA A 54 9.66 23.41 -19.93
C ALA A 54 9.76 24.78 -20.65
N ALA A 55 9.04 24.97 -21.76
CA ALA A 55 8.97 26.25 -22.45
C ALA A 55 8.24 27.31 -21.65
N ALA A 56 7.10 26.98 -21.03
CA ALA A 56 6.40 27.88 -20.12
C ALA A 56 7.28 28.24 -18.92
N VAL A 57 7.97 27.26 -18.32
CA VAL A 57 8.89 27.51 -17.19
C VAL A 57 10.06 28.42 -17.58
N ARG A 58 10.65 28.25 -18.77
CA ARG A 58 11.69 29.17 -19.27
C ARG A 58 11.18 30.59 -19.43
N GLU A 59 9.95 30.75 -19.89
CA GLU A 59 9.34 32.07 -20.06
C GLU A 59 9.09 32.75 -18.70
N PHE A 60 8.61 32.01 -17.70
CA PHE A 60 8.49 32.50 -16.34
C PHE A 60 9.83 33.06 -15.82
N VAL A 61 10.90 32.28 -15.92
CA VAL A 61 12.25 32.68 -15.44
C VAL A 61 12.73 33.93 -16.19
N ARG A 62 12.42 34.07 -17.47
CA ARG A 62 12.77 35.23 -18.29
C ARG A 62 12.05 36.50 -17.86
N GLN A 63 10.76 36.40 -17.52
CA GLN A 63 9.92 37.56 -17.18
C GLN A 63 9.99 37.96 -15.71
N PHE A 64 10.30 37.01 -14.82
CA PHE A 64 10.29 37.21 -13.37
C PHE A 64 11.05 38.46 -12.89
N PRO A 65 12.26 38.80 -13.39
CA PRO A 65 12.97 40.01 -12.96
C PRO A 65 12.17 41.31 -13.19
N ALA A 66 11.45 41.40 -14.31
CA ALA A 66 10.62 42.55 -14.65
C ALA A 66 9.36 42.61 -13.77
N THR A 67 8.68 41.48 -13.59
CA THR A 67 7.53 41.38 -12.68
C THR A 67 7.91 41.72 -11.24
N PHE A 68 9.09 41.29 -10.79
CA PHE A 68 9.59 41.58 -9.45
C PHE A 68 9.88 43.08 -9.26
N ALA A 69 10.54 43.68 -10.25
CA ALA A 69 10.85 45.10 -10.29
C ALA A 69 9.59 45.98 -10.17
N GLU A 70 8.51 45.59 -10.84
CA GLU A 70 7.25 46.33 -10.86
C GLU A 70 6.44 46.15 -9.57
N LYS A 71 6.28 44.92 -9.08
CA LYS A 71 5.35 44.62 -7.98
C LYS A 71 5.97 44.67 -6.58
N TYR A 72 7.24 44.33 -6.45
CA TYR A 72 7.84 44.03 -5.13
C TYR A 72 9.00 44.95 -4.76
N ARG A 73 9.74 45.52 -5.72
CA ARG A 73 10.95 46.32 -5.44
C ARG A 73 10.72 47.43 -4.41
N GLU A 74 9.73 48.30 -4.64
CA GLU A 74 9.46 49.43 -3.74
C GLU A 74 9.02 48.98 -2.35
N LYS A 75 8.12 47.97 -2.31
CA LYS A 75 7.64 47.34 -1.08
C LYS A 75 8.78 46.74 -0.24
N TYR A 76 9.76 46.13 -0.90
CA TYR A 76 10.87 45.45 -0.25
C TYR A 76 11.95 46.44 0.22
N ALA A 77 12.18 47.50 -0.55
CA ALA A 77 13.07 48.59 -0.17
C ALA A 77 12.53 49.40 1.03
N ALA A 78 11.20 49.51 1.17
CA ALA A 78 10.56 50.26 2.24
C ALA A 78 10.62 49.59 3.63
N ASP A 79 10.74 48.25 3.71
CA ASP A 79 10.80 47.50 4.98
C ASP A 79 11.96 46.48 5.01
N PRO A 80 13.22 46.94 5.16
CA PRO A 80 14.39 46.06 5.22
C PRO A 80 14.38 45.11 6.43
N ALA A 81 13.64 45.44 7.49
CA ALA A 81 13.53 44.59 8.69
C ALA A 81 12.75 43.30 8.40
N ARG A 82 11.74 43.37 7.52
CA ARG A 82 10.92 42.22 7.11
C ARG A 82 11.48 41.47 5.92
N TYR A 83 12.05 42.16 4.93
CA TYR A 83 12.48 41.54 3.67
C TYR A 83 13.98 41.28 3.59
N GLY A 84 14.78 41.84 4.50
CA GLY A 84 16.24 41.73 4.49
C GLY A 84 16.92 42.78 3.63
N SER A 85 18.19 43.04 3.94
CA SER A 85 19.03 44.06 3.28
C SER A 85 19.76 43.48 2.06
N PHE A 86 19.01 43.00 1.07
CA PHE A 86 19.54 42.50 -0.21
C PHE A 86 19.47 43.57 -1.31
N SER A 87 20.18 43.36 -2.43
CA SER A 87 20.15 44.27 -3.58
C SER A 87 18.96 43.97 -4.50
N TRP A 88 17.78 44.49 -4.15
CA TRP A 88 16.52 44.26 -4.88
C TRP A 88 16.42 44.93 -6.26
N ASP A 89 17.47 45.60 -6.74
CA ASP A 89 17.51 46.23 -8.06
C ASP A 89 17.64 45.20 -9.19
N LYS A 90 18.43 44.15 -8.96
CA LYS A 90 18.72 43.08 -9.91
C LYS A 90 18.38 41.72 -9.29
N VAL A 91 17.16 41.26 -9.53
CA VAL A 91 16.64 40.01 -8.98
C VAL A 91 16.53 38.95 -10.06
N GLU A 92 16.99 37.74 -9.76
CA GLU A 92 16.83 36.55 -10.59
C GLU A 92 16.11 35.45 -9.79
N VAL A 93 15.43 34.54 -10.50
CA VAL A 93 14.84 33.34 -9.88
C VAL A 93 15.52 32.09 -10.42
N ARG A 94 15.87 31.17 -9.52
CA ARG A 94 16.38 29.85 -9.87
C ARG A 94 15.39 28.80 -9.37
N LEU A 95 14.94 27.97 -10.30
CA LEU A 95 14.01 26.88 -10.01
C LEU A 95 14.77 25.59 -9.80
N GLU A 96 14.57 24.97 -8.65
CA GLU A 96 15.18 23.71 -8.27
C GLU A 96 14.11 22.63 -8.21
N ARG A 97 14.40 21.48 -8.80
CA ARG A 97 13.50 20.34 -8.72
C ARG A 97 13.61 19.72 -7.35
N PHE A 98 12.47 19.50 -6.70
CA PHE A 98 12.40 18.71 -5.49
C PHE A 98 13.02 17.31 -5.68
N SER A 99 14.03 16.98 -4.87
CA SER A 99 14.67 15.66 -4.84
C SER A 99 14.48 14.99 -3.46
N GLY A 100 13.36 14.29 -3.29
CA GLY A 100 13.08 13.48 -2.10
C GLY A 100 13.38 11.99 -2.31
N ILE A 101 13.52 11.23 -1.22
CA ILE A 101 13.54 9.76 -1.28
C ILE A 101 12.18 9.29 -1.78
N GLN A 102 12.15 8.70 -2.98
CA GLN A 102 10.95 8.06 -3.51
C GLN A 102 10.88 6.63 -3.00
N VAL A 103 9.89 6.36 -2.14
CA VAL A 103 9.60 5.00 -1.65
C VAL A 103 8.30 4.53 -2.31
N GLU A 104 8.36 3.39 -2.99
CA GLU A 104 7.21 2.81 -3.68
C GLU A 104 6.04 2.59 -2.69
N GLY A 105 4.88 3.17 -3.00
CA GLY A 105 3.69 3.06 -2.16
C GLY A 105 3.65 4.02 -0.96
N VAL A 106 4.63 4.90 -0.77
CA VAL A 106 4.62 5.98 0.22
C VAL A 106 4.53 7.34 -0.47
N GLU A 107 3.73 8.24 0.08
CA GLU A 107 3.67 9.63 -0.38
C GLU A 107 4.99 10.35 -0.05
N SER A 108 5.83 10.50 -1.09
CA SER A 108 7.23 10.97 -0.96
C SER A 108 7.34 12.46 -0.59
N ASP A 109 6.31 13.24 -0.92
CA ASP A 109 6.12 14.63 -0.52
C ASP A 109 5.97 14.76 1.00
N LEU A 110 5.15 13.92 1.61
CA LEU A 110 4.92 13.95 3.06
C LEU A 110 6.16 13.52 3.85
N LEU A 111 6.89 12.51 3.36
CA LEU A 111 8.14 12.09 3.96
C LEU A 111 9.19 13.20 3.93
N ALA A 112 9.25 13.97 2.83
CA ALA A 112 10.16 15.10 2.74
C ALA A 112 9.75 16.28 3.62
N ILE A 113 8.45 16.57 3.75
CA ILE A 113 7.96 17.55 4.73
C ILE A 113 8.40 17.14 6.14
N ALA A 114 8.24 15.87 6.51
CA ALA A 114 8.70 15.34 7.79
C ALA A 114 10.23 15.42 7.95
N GLY A 115 10.98 15.27 6.86
CA GLY A 115 12.43 15.40 6.81
C GLY A 115 12.96 16.84 6.76
N GLY A 116 12.07 17.84 6.73
CA GLY A 116 12.44 19.25 6.64
C GLY A 116 12.84 19.74 5.23
N LEU A 117 12.67 18.90 4.21
CA LEU A 117 13.00 19.17 2.79
C LEU A 117 11.74 19.47 1.96
N ALA A 118 10.72 20.09 2.57
CA ALA A 118 9.44 20.37 1.91
C ALA A 118 9.60 21.30 0.70
N PRO A 119 9.00 21.03 -0.47
CA PRO A 119 9.01 21.98 -1.57
C PRO A 119 8.21 23.27 -1.22
N ASP A 120 8.59 24.40 -1.80
CA ASP A 120 7.92 25.69 -1.56
C ASP A 120 6.53 25.73 -2.23
N VAL A 121 6.40 25.09 -3.39
CA VAL A 121 5.11 24.84 -4.06
C VAL A 121 4.76 23.35 -3.93
N LEU A 122 3.69 23.08 -3.20
CA LEU A 122 3.16 21.74 -2.95
C LEU A 122 2.18 21.32 -4.04
N TYR A 123 2.27 20.06 -4.48
CA TYR A 123 1.20 19.42 -5.22
C TYR A 123 0.08 18.99 -4.27
N VAL A 124 -1.15 19.39 -4.60
CA VAL A 124 -2.35 19.07 -3.84
C VAL A 124 -3.38 18.45 -4.78
N ASN A 125 -4.01 17.37 -4.36
CA ASN A 125 -5.19 16.80 -5.01
C ASN A 125 -6.38 16.84 -4.04
N PHE A 126 -7.58 16.52 -4.52
CA PHE A 126 -8.82 16.67 -3.73
C PHE A 126 -8.75 15.84 -2.45
N ARG A 127 -8.27 14.61 -2.55
CA ARG A 127 -8.14 13.68 -1.44
C ARG A 127 -7.13 14.08 -0.35
N LYS A 128 -5.98 14.65 -0.72
CA LYS A 128 -4.91 15.09 0.21
C LYS A 128 -5.20 16.45 0.84
N SER A 129 -5.95 17.28 0.13
CA SER A 129 -6.12 18.70 0.44
C SER A 129 -6.57 18.95 1.89
N GLU A 130 -7.52 18.16 2.41
CA GLU A 130 -7.96 18.29 3.79
C GLU A 130 -6.84 18.00 4.80
N THR A 131 -6.12 16.88 4.63
CA THR A 131 -5.03 16.51 5.53
C THR A 131 -3.97 17.62 5.55
N TYR A 132 -3.68 18.24 4.40
CA TYR A 132 -2.69 19.31 4.31
C TYR A 132 -3.18 20.60 5.00
N ILE A 133 -4.46 20.94 4.85
CA ILE A 133 -5.08 22.08 5.56
C ILE A 133 -5.04 21.86 7.08
N GLN A 134 -5.47 20.68 7.55
CA GLN A 134 -5.56 20.38 8.99
C GLN A 134 -4.20 20.22 9.67
N GLN A 135 -3.22 19.68 8.96
CA GLN A 135 -1.83 19.61 9.44
C GLN A 135 -1.09 20.94 9.31
N GLY A 136 -1.74 21.97 8.73
CA GLY A 136 -1.18 23.30 8.59
C GLY A 136 -0.02 23.36 7.60
N PHE A 137 -0.01 22.52 6.57
CA PHE A 137 1.03 22.51 5.52
C PHE A 137 0.80 23.59 4.45
N LEU A 138 -0.45 24.04 4.27
CA LEU A 138 -0.80 25.01 3.24
C LEU A 138 -0.89 26.42 3.81
N TYR A 139 -0.36 27.38 3.05
CA TYR A 139 -0.52 28.80 3.30
C TYR A 139 -1.83 29.31 2.66
N PRO A 140 -2.66 30.11 3.36
CA PRO A 140 -3.88 30.68 2.77
C PRO A 140 -3.55 31.72 1.69
N LEU A 141 -4.14 31.58 0.49
CA LEU A 141 -3.88 32.43 -0.68
C LEU A 141 -4.72 33.72 -0.70
N ASP A 142 -5.70 33.84 0.18
CA ASP A 142 -6.67 34.94 0.26
C ASP A 142 -6.42 35.89 1.44
N ARG A 143 -5.20 35.89 2.00
CA ARG A 143 -4.84 36.82 3.08
C ARG A 143 -4.83 38.27 2.59
N PRO A 144 -5.53 39.19 3.29
CA PRO A 144 -5.54 40.61 2.92
C PRO A 144 -4.14 41.24 2.83
N ASP A 145 -3.22 40.82 3.69
CA ASP A 145 -1.86 41.39 3.79
C ASP A 145 -0.98 41.08 2.57
N ASP A 146 -1.24 39.98 1.88
CA ASP A 146 -0.44 39.51 0.74
C ASP A 146 -1.07 39.91 -0.61
N GLY A 147 -2.41 40.03 -0.66
CA GLY A 147 -3.13 40.48 -1.86
C GLY A 147 -3.08 39.51 -3.06
N TYR A 148 -2.64 38.27 -2.85
CA TYR A 148 -2.42 37.28 -3.91
C TYR A 148 -3.68 37.00 -4.73
N LEU A 149 -4.74 36.45 -4.13
CA LEU A 149 -5.97 36.11 -4.85
C LEU A 149 -6.66 37.35 -5.44
N THR A 150 -6.64 38.49 -4.74
CA THR A 150 -7.20 39.76 -5.20
C THR A 150 -6.46 40.37 -6.39
N ALA A 151 -5.24 39.90 -6.69
CA ALA A 151 -4.46 40.34 -7.84
C ALA A 151 -4.83 39.63 -9.16
N LEU A 152 -5.74 38.66 -9.12
CA LEU A 152 -6.28 37.98 -10.31
C LEU A 152 -7.62 38.63 -10.70
N SER A 153 -7.85 38.79 -12.01
CA SER A 153 -9.16 39.24 -12.50
C SER A 153 -10.19 38.11 -12.46
N ASP A 154 -11.48 38.46 -12.49
CA ASP A 154 -12.56 37.47 -12.53
C ASP A 154 -12.47 36.57 -13.77
N ASP A 155 -12.03 37.09 -14.91
CA ASP A 155 -11.79 36.32 -16.14
C ASP A 155 -10.63 35.32 -15.99
N GLU A 156 -9.54 35.72 -15.32
CA GLU A 156 -8.41 34.83 -15.02
C GLU A 156 -8.83 33.71 -14.07
N LEU A 157 -9.67 34.01 -13.07
CA LEU A 157 -10.21 33.03 -12.15
C LEU A 157 -11.18 32.08 -12.84
N ALA A 158 -12.08 32.58 -13.70
CA ALA A 158 -13.03 31.76 -14.45
C ALA A 158 -12.34 30.84 -15.47
N LEU A 159 -11.21 31.26 -16.03
CA LEU A 159 -10.40 30.42 -16.91
C LEU A 159 -9.76 29.24 -16.17
N ARG A 160 -9.38 29.43 -14.90
CA ARG A 160 -8.63 28.44 -14.09
C ARG A 160 -9.52 27.54 -13.25
N VAL A 161 -10.49 28.12 -12.56
CA VAL A 161 -11.28 27.45 -11.54
C VAL A 161 -12.68 27.18 -12.07
N HIS A 162 -12.94 25.93 -12.44
CA HIS A 162 -14.30 25.49 -12.76
C HIS A 162 -15.22 25.64 -11.54
N GLU A 163 -16.49 26.03 -11.74
CA GLU A 163 -17.42 26.35 -10.65
C GLU A 163 -17.51 25.26 -9.57
N LYS A 164 -17.50 23.99 -10.01
CA LYS A 164 -17.57 22.79 -9.17
C LYS A 164 -16.33 22.56 -8.29
N ILE A 165 -15.22 23.25 -8.54
CA ILE A 165 -13.96 23.08 -7.81
C ILE A 165 -13.88 24.08 -6.63
N TRP A 166 -14.62 25.19 -6.66
CA TRP A 166 -14.63 26.18 -5.58
C TRP A 166 -14.86 25.59 -4.18
N PRO A 167 -15.84 24.69 -3.97
CA PRO A 167 -16.05 24.06 -2.66
C PRO A 167 -14.86 23.23 -2.16
N VAL A 168 -13.98 22.78 -3.07
CA VAL A 168 -12.79 21.99 -2.75
C VAL A 168 -11.65 22.89 -2.28
N ILE A 169 -11.42 24.02 -2.96
CA ILE A 169 -10.28 24.90 -2.66
C ILE A 169 -10.58 25.92 -1.56
N ARG A 170 -11.85 26.30 -1.37
CA ARG A 170 -12.28 27.26 -0.34
C ARG A 170 -12.89 26.54 0.86
N ARG A 171 -12.13 26.41 1.95
CA ARG A 171 -12.56 25.66 3.16
C ARG A 171 -12.03 26.25 4.46
N ARG A 172 -12.66 25.88 5.57
CA ARG A 172 -12.22 26.24 6.92
C ARG A 172 -10.93 25.51 7.28
N GLY A 173 -9.93 26.25 7.72
CA GLY A 173 -8.69 25.68 8.27
C GLY A 173 -8.73 25.53 9.79
N PRO A 174 -7.59 25.20 10.43
CA PRO A 174 -7.47 25.10 11.89
C PRO A 174 -7.89 26.36 12.66
N GLY A 175 -7.87 27.53 12.02
CA GLY A 175 -8.31 28.81 12.58
C GLY A 175 -9.81 29.11 12.45
N GLY A 176 -10.61 28.18 11.91
CA GLY A 176 -12.08 28.30 11.80
C GLY A 176 -12.59 29.18 10.65
N ALA A 177 -11.80 30.14 10.16
CA ALA A 177 -12.17 30.96 9.01
C ALA A 177 -11.99 30.20 7.67
N PRO A 178 -12.91 30.38 6.70
CA PRO A 178 -12.78 29.82 5.37
C PRO A 178 -11.74 30.59 4.54
N HIS A 179 -10.81 29.85 3.94
CA HIS A 179 -9.73 30.38 3.12
C HIS A 179 -9.59 29.61 1.81
N VAL A 180 -8.92 30.21 0.82
CA VAL A 180 -8.53 29.54 -0.43
C VAL A 180 -7.13 28.98 -0.27
N TRP A 181 -6.98 27.66 -0.29
CA TRP A 181 -5.73 26.99 0.09
C TRP A 181 -4.84 26.58 -1.08
N ALA A 182 -5.40 26.46 -2.27
CA ALA A 182 -4.69 26.01 -3.47
C ALA A 182 -5.39 26.53 -4.73
N LEU A 183 -4.67 26.59 -5.85
CA LEU A 183 -5.22 26.90 -7.16
C LEU A 183 -5.05 25.71 -8.11
N PRO A 184 -6.07 25.38 -8.91
CA PRO A 184 -5.96 24.34 -9.94
C PRO A 184 -4.98 24.74 -11.05
N TYR A 185 -4.38 23.75 -11.71
CA TYR A 185 -3.59 23.94 -12.93
C TYR A 185 -3.85 22.81 -13.92
N GLY A 186 -3.73 23.09 -15.22
CA GLY A 186 -4.00 22.12 -16.29
C GLY A 186 -5.49 21.81 -16.47
N GLY A 187 -6.37 22.68 -15.98
CA GLY A 187 -7.83 22.54 -16.11
C GLY A 187 -8.46 21.42 -15.28
N ALA A 188 -9.78 21.30 -15.42
CA ALA A 188 -10.56 20.28 -14.75
C ALA A 188 -10.44 18.94 -15.50
N LEU A 189 -10.26 17.85 -14.76
CA LEU A 189 -10.03 16.50 -15.27
C LEU A 189 -11.32 15.69 -15.21
N GLY A 190 -11.97 15.49 -16.36
CA GLY A 190 -13.17 14.66 -16.48
C GLY A 190 -12.82 13.20 -16.75
N ARG A 191 -13.48 12.27 -16.04
CA ARG A 191 -13.37 10.83 -16.32
C ARG A 191 -14.17 10.43 -17.56
N VAL A 192 -13.56 9.64 -18.43
CA VAL A 192 -14.15 9.09 -19.66
C VAL A 192 -13.90 7.58 -19.77
N LEU A 193 -14.58 6.93 -20.71
CA LEU A 193 -14.35 5.55 -21.13
C LEU A 193 -13.50 5.55 -22.41
N LEU A 194 -12.30 4.98 -22.34
CA LEU A 194 -11.49 4.67 -23.51
C LEU A 194 -11.82 3.26 -24.00
N TYR A 195 -11.80 3.06 -25.31
CA TYR A 195 -12.02 1.77 -25.94
C TYR A 195 -11.06 1.53 -27.11
N ARG A 196 -10.69 0.27 -27.33
CA ARG A 196 -9.82 -0.18 -28.44
C ARG A 196 -10.64 -0.47 -29.69
N LYS A 197 -10.48 0.35 -30.75
CA LYS A 197 -11.25 0.26 -32.00
C LYS A 197 -11.05 -1.08 -32.70
N ASP A 198 -9.80 -1.54 -32.80
CA ASP A 198 -9.44 -2.83 -33.40
C ASP A 198 -10.14 -4.02 -32.73
N LEU A 199 -10.28 -4.00 -31.40
CA LEU A 199 -10.98 -5.06 -30.67
C LEU A 199 -12.49 -5.01 -30.89
N PHE A 200 -13.06 -3.82 -31.04
CA PHE A 200 -14.46 -3.65 -31.41
C PHE A 200 -14.73 -4.11 -32.83
N ASP A 201 -13.83 -3.80 -33.77
CA ASP A 201 -13.92 -4.24 -35.17
C ASP A 201 -13.80 -5.76 -35.29
N GLU A 202 -12.84 -6.37 -34.58
CA GLU A 202 -12.65 -7.82 -34.51
C GLU A 202 -13.92 -8.52 -33.98
N ALA A 203 -14.58 -7.91 -32.98
CA ALA A 203 -15.81 -8.44 -32.39
C ALA A 203 -17.09 -8.06 -33.16
N GLY A 204 -16.99 -7.26 -34.23
CA GLY A 204 -18.15 -6.76 -34.99
C GLY A 204 -19.09 -5.87 -34.17
N LEU A 205 -18.56 -5.13 -33.18
CA LEU A 205 -19.33 -4.28 -32.28
C LEU A 205 -19.36 -2.83 -32.78
N ALA A 206 -20.51 -2.18 -32.66
CA ALA A 206 -20.61 -0.74 -32.85
C ALA A 206 -19.82 0.01 -31.77
N TYR A 207 -19.15 1.11 -32.15
CA TYR A 207 -18.37 1.90 -31.22
C TYR A 207 -19.25 2.60 -30.15
N PRO A 208 -18.71 2.81 -28.94
CA PRO A 208 -19.37 3.58 -27.90
C PRO A 208 -19.78 4.98 -28.36
N THR A 209 -21.03 5.34 -28.10
CA THR A 209 -21.57 6.67 -28.39
C THR A 209 -21.95 7.40 -27.09
N LYS A 210 -22.28 8.69 -27.17
CA LYS A 210 -22.77 9.45 -26.01
C LYS A 210 -24.01 8.84 -25.36
N ASN A 211 -24.81 8.05 -26.07
CA ASN A 211 -26.05 7.47 -25.54
C ASN A 211 -25.85 6.08 -24.92
N TRP A 212 -24.62 5.58 -24.84
CA TRP A 212 -24.34 4.28 -24.24
C TRP A 212 -24.82 4.19 -22.79
N THR A 213 -25.38 3.03 -22.46
CA THR A 213 -25.91 2.69 -21.14
C THR A 213 -25.02 1.67 -20.44
N TRP A 214 -25.28 1.44 -19.15
CA TRP A 214 -24.68 0.33 -18.40
C TRP A 214 -24.91 -1.05 -19.06
N GLU A 215 -26.05 -1.26 -19.72
CA GLU A 215 -26.34 -2.51 -20.41
C GLU A 215 -25.48 -2.69 -21.67
N ASP A 216 -25.26 -1.62 -22.43
CA ASP A 216 -24.36 -1.63 -23.58
C ASP A 216 -22.92 -1.91 -23.16
N LEU A 217 -22.48 -1.30 -22.05
CA LEU A 217 -21.17 -1.56 -21.46
C LEU A 217 -20.99 -3.03 -21.11
N VAL A 218 -21.97 -3.65 -20.44
CA VAL A 218 -21.92 -5.08 -20.10
C VAL A 218 -21.91 -5.95 -21.36
N ARG A 219 -22.74 -5.62 -22.35
CA ARG A 219 -22.82 -6.36 -23.61
C ARG A 219 -21.48 -6.33 -24.36
N ALA A 220 -20.87 -5.16 -24.48
CA ALA A 220 -19.57 -5.01 -25.08
C ALA A 220 -18.48 -5.70 -24.26
N ALA A 221 -18.47 -5.51 -22.94
CA ALA A 221 -17.50 -6.18 -22.07
C ALA A 221 -17.57 -7.71 -22.20
N ARG A 222 -18.78 -8.26 -22.27
CA ARG A 222 -19.00 -9.70 -22.49
C ARG A 222 -18.47 -10.16 -23.85
N ALA A 223 -18.81 -9.46 -24.93
CA ALA A 223 -18.38 -9.82 -26.28
C ALA A 223 -16.85 -9.72 -26.48
N LEU A 224 -16.20 -8.78 -25.79
CA LEU A 224 -14.75 -8.56 -25.87
C LEU A 224 -13.94 -9.49 -24.94
N THR A 225 -14.58 -10.17 -23.99
CA THR A 225 -13.90 -11.03 -23.02
C THR A 225 -13.62 -12.40 -23.63
N GLN A 226 -12.34 -12.70 -23.84
CA GLN A 226 -11.83 -13.98 -24.37
C GLN A 226 -10.71 -14.51 -23.44
N PRO A 227 -11.07 -15.22 -22.35
CA PRO A 227 -10.12 -15.62 -21.30
C PRO A 227 -9.00 -16.54 -21.79
N GLU A 228 -9.25 -17.36 -22.81
CA GLU A 228 -8.25 -18.22 -23.47
C GLU A 228 -7.09 -17.41 -24.10
N LEU A 229 -7.38 -16.21 -24.58
CA LEU A 229 -6.36 -15.27 -25.09
C LEU A 229 -5.84 -14.32 -23.99
N GLY A 230 -6.28 -14.49 -22.73
CA GLY A 230 -6.00 -13.55 -21.65
C GLY A 230 -6.62 -12.16 -21.85
N ARG A 231 -7.63 -12.05 -22.73
CA ARG A 231 -8.28 -10.80 -23.11
C ARG A 231 -9.56 -10.57 -22.29
N TYR A 232 -9.74 -9.35 -21.78
CA TYR A 232 -10.89 -8.97 -20.97
C TYR A 232 -11.56 -7.71 -21.51
N GLY A 233 -12.88 -7.61 -21.34
CA GLY A 233 -13.65 -6.49 -21.87
C GLY A 233 -13.41 -5.15 -21.17
N LEU A 234 -13.17 -5.17 -19.85
CA LEU A 234 -13.01 -3.95 -19.06
C LEU A 234 -11.93 -4.11 -17.98
N ALA A 235 -11.11 -3.08 -17.76
CA ALA A 235 -10.22 -3.01 -16.60
C ALA A 235 -10.88 -2.27 -15.43
N MET A 236 -10.73 -2.80 -14.21
CA MET A 236 -11.19 -2.18 -12.98
C MET A 236 -10.13 -2.26 -11.86
N GLY A 237 -10.29 -1.41 -10.85
CA GLY A 237 -9.41 -1.38 -9.67
C GLY A 237 -9.52 -2.61 -8.78
N ARG A 238 -8.49 -2.80 -7.95
CA ARG A 238 -8.43 -3.85 -6.91
C ARG A 238 -7.92 -3.25 -5.60
N GLY A 239 -8.34 -3.82 -4.46
CA GLY A 239 -7.90 -3.34 -3.15
C GLY A 239 -8.53 -1.98 -2.86
N LYS A 240 -7.75 -1.06 -2.28
CA LYS A 240 -8.22 0.30 -1.94
C LYS A 240 -8.65 1.15 -3.15
N HIS A 241 -8.34 0.70 -4.37
CA HIS A 241 -8.77 1.37 -5.59
C HIS A 241 -10.17 0.93 -6.08
N GLU A 242 -10.79 -0.10 -5.50
CA GLU A 242 -12.12 -0.56 -5.94
C GLU A 242 -13.19 0.50 -5.74
N SER A 243 -13.19 1.16 -4.58
CA SER A 243 -14.13 2.24 -4.28
C SER A 243 -13.98 3.43 -5.24
N TRP A 244 -12.77 3.67 -5.75
CA TRP A 244 -12.49 4.71 -6.73
C TRP A 244 -13.08 4.44 -8.12
N TYR A 245 -13.21 3.19 -8.53
CA TYR A 245 -13.98 2.84 -9.74
C TYR A 245 -15.48 2.75 -9.47
N TRP A 246 -15.85 2.22 -8.30
CA TRP A 246 -17.25 2.04 -7.90
C TRP A 246 -18.02 3.36 -7.81
N ILE A 247 -17.38 4.44 -7.34
CA ILE A 247 -18.01 5.76 -7.18
C ILE A 247 -18.63 6.28 -8.48
N THR A 248 -18.03 5.94 -9.63
CA THR A 248 -18.56 6.32 -10.95
C THR A 248 -19.94 5.71 -11.18
N PHE A 249 -20.14 4.48 -10.73
CA PHE A 249 -21.42 3.80 -10.82
C PHE A 249 -22.41 4.28 -9.75
N LEU A 250 -21.93 4.59 -8.54
CA LEU A 250 -22.76 5.19 -7.48
C LEU A 250 -23.40 6.50 -7.95
N TRP A 251 -22.61 7.42 -8.50
CA TRP A 251 -23.10 8.70 -8.99
C TRP A 251 -23.99 8.55 -10.23
N SER A 252 -23.65 7.64 -11.16
CA SER A 252 -24.50 7.39 -12.33
C SER A 252 -25.85 6.75 -11.95
N ALA A 253 -25.92 6.05 -10.81
CA ALA A 253 -27.18 5.57 -10.24
C ALA A 253 -27.96 6.66 -9.46
N GLY A 254 -27.40 7.86 -9.28
CA GLY A 254 -28.01 8.96 -8.52
C GLY A 254 -27.72 8.93 -7.01
N GLY A 255 -26.74 8.13 -6.56
CA GLY A 255 -26.27 8.13 -5.17
C GLY A 255 -25.19 9.18 -4.91
N GLU A 256 -24.78 9.33 -3.66
CA GLU A 256 -23.69 10.21 -3.24
C GLU A 256 -22.83 9.49 -2.19
N VAL A 257 -21.55 9.85 -2.07
CA VAL A 257 -20.67 9.26 -1.03
C VAL A 257 -20.88 9.94 0.31
N MET A 258 -20.83 11.26 0.31
CA MET A 258 -20.92 12.10 1.49
C MET A 258 -21.63 13.41 1.20
N THR A 259 -22.33 13.93 2.21
CA THR A 259 -22.98 15.24 2.20
C THR A 259 -22.41 16.09 3.31
N TYR A 260 -22.14 17.35 3.03
CA TYR A 260 -21.73 18.32 4.03
C TYR A 260 -22.97 19.01 4.63
N ASP A 261 -23.05 19.04 5.96
CA ASP A 261 -24.05 19.76 6.73
C ASP A 261 -23.44 21.11 7.17
N GLU A 262 -23.88 22.20 6.54
CA GLU A 262 -23.33 23.55 6.77
C GLU A 262 -23.64 24.07 8.18
N ASP A 263 -24.79 23.71 8.75
CA ASP A 263 -25.23 24.18 10.07
C ASP A 263 -24.37 23.58 11.19
N ARG A 264 -23.93 22.34 11.01
CA ARG A 264 -23.13 21.59 11.99
C ARG A 264 -21.63 21.58 11.69
N ASP A 265 -21.21 22.09 10.53
CA ASP A 265 -19.82 21.98 10.02
C ASP A 265 -19.33 20.51 10.03
N GLN A 266 -20.19 19.60 9.56
CA GLN A 266 -19.95 18.16 9.64
C GLN A 266 -20.24 17.44 8.32
N TRP A 267 -19.33 16.53 7.97
CA TRP A 267 -19.52 15.61 6.84
C TRP A 267 -20.29 14.36 7.29
N ARG A 268 -21.30 13.97 6.52
CA ARG A 268 -22.11 12.77 6.75
C ARG A 268 -22.00 11.80 5.59
N ILE A 269 -21.78 10.52 5.90
CA ILE A 269 -21.76 9.42 4.92
C ILE A 269 -23.18 9.04 4.49
N VAL A 270 -23.38 8.87 3.18
CA VAL A 270 -24.69 8.55 2.57
C VAL A 270 -24.62 7.52 1.43
N PHE A 271 -23.49 6.80 1.27
CA PHE A 271 -23.34 5.79 0.21
C PHE A 271 -24.23 4.56 0.38
N ASP A 272 -24.90 4.40 1.53
CA ASP A 272 -25.88 3.34 1.85
C ASP A 272 -27.29 3.57 1.27
N SER A 273 -27.42 4.51 0.33
CA SER A 273 -28.66 4.77 -0.41
C SER A 273 -29.09 3.60 -1.32
N PRO A 274 -30.37 3.54 -1.75
CA PRO A 274 -30.83 2.55 -2.75
C PRO A 274 -30.05 2.60 -4.07
N ALA A 275 -29.59 3.80 -4.47
CA ALA A 275 -28.72 3.98 -5.62
C ALA A 275 -27.35 3.31 -5.39
N GLY A 276 -26.80 3.39 -4.17
CA GLY A 276 -25.58 2.66 -3.79
C GLY A 276 -25.74 1.16 -3.86
N VAL A 277 -26.88 0.62 -3.41
CA VAL A 277 -27.17 -0.82 -3.53
C VAL A 277 -27.21 -1.25 -5.00
N THR A 278 -27.84 -0.45 -5.86
CA THR A 278 -27.94 -0.69 -7.31
C THR A 278 -26.55 -0.67 -7.97
N ALA A 279 -25.73 0.32 -7.63
CA ALA A 279 -24.35 0.41 -8.11
C ALA A 279 -23.47 -0.73 -7.62
N LEU A 280 -23.62 -1.14 -6.35
CA LEU A 280 -22.90 -2.28 -5.77
C LEU A 280 -23.26 -3.60 -6.47
N ASP A 281 -24.54 -3.82 -6.75
CA ASP A 281 -24.98 -5.00 -7.49
C ASP A 281 -24.38 -5.02 -8.90
N PHE A 282 -24.52 -3.91 -9.64
CA PHE A 282 -23.98 -3.78 -10.99
C PHE A 282 -22.46 -4.02 -11.03
N TYR A 283 -21.71 -3.37 -10.14
CA TYR A 283 -20.26 -3.54 -10.03
C TYR A 283 -19.85 -4.97 -9.68
N THR A 284 -20.62 -5.63 -8.80
CA THR A 284 -20.39 -7.04 -8.45
C THR A 284 -20.62 -7.94 -9.66
N ARG A 285 -21.74 -7.77 -10.37
CA ARG A 285 -22.10 -8.56 -11.56
C ARG A 285 -21.05 -8.47 -12.66
N LEU A 286 -20.52 -7.27 -12.93
CA LEU A 286 -19.41 -7.10 -13.89
C LEU A 286 -18.21 -8.02 -13.58
N GLY A 287 -17.92 -8.28 -12.30
CA GLY A 287 -16.78 -9.09 -11.85
C GLY A 287 -17.05 -10.60 -11.67
N THR A 288 -18.33 -10.98 -11.54
CA THR A 288 -18.68 -12.33 -11.04
C THR A 288 -19.83 -13.01 -11.79
N GLU A 289 -20.51 -12.34 -12.73
CA GLU A 289 -21.63 -12.95 -13.45
C GLU A 289 -21.18 -14.22 -14.20
N SER A 290 -21.92 -15.31 -14.02
CA SER A 290 -21.62 -16.58 -14.67
C SER A 290 -22.11 -16.60 -16.10
N TRP A 291 -21.28 -17.05 -17.04
CA TRP A 291 -21.62 -17.26 -18.44
C TRP A 291 -20.93 -18.52 -18.98
N THR A 292 -21.33 -18.98 -20.16
CA THR A 292 -20.74 -20.14 -20.83
C THR A 292 -20.01 -19.70 -22.08
N ASP A 293 -18.75 -20.09 -22.23
CA ASP A 293 -17.94 -19.77 -23.41
C ASP A 293 -18.29 -20.63 -24.63
N ALA A 294 -17.72 -20.31 -25.80
CA ALA A 294 -17.94 -21.04 -27.05
C ALA A 294 -17.54 -22.52 -26.98
N LEU A 295 -16.73 -22.90 -25.99
CA LEU A 295 -16.27 -24.27 -25.74
C LEU A 295 -17.12 -24.98 -24.66
N GLY A 296 -18.22 -24.38 -24.23
CA GLY A 296 -19.12 -24.96 -23.22
C GLY A 296 -18.60 -24.86 -21.80
N ARG A 297 -17.50 -24.14 -21.54
CA ARG A 297 -16.93 -23.98 -20.20
C ARG A 297 -17.65 -22.85 -19.47
N ARG A 298 -17.96 -23.07 -18.19
CA ARG A 298 -18.45 -22.00 -17.31
C ARG A 298 -17.33 -20.99 -17.06
N ARG A 299 -17.65 -19.70 -17.13
CA ARG A 299 -16.77 -18.53 -16.92
C ARG A 299 -17.45 -17.55 -15.96
N GLN A 300 -16.66 -16.70 -15.30
CA GLN A 300 -17.17 -15.66 -14.40
C GLN A 300 -16.56 -14.28 -14.64
N GLY A 301 -17.43 -13.28 -14.77
CA GLY A 301 -17.09 -11.88 -14.94
C GLY A 301 -16.52 -11.53 -16.30
N TYR A 302 -16.39 -10.22 -16.55
CA TYR A 302 -15.91 -9.63 -17.81
C TYR A 302 -14.74 -8.66 -17.60
N VAL A 303 -14.23 -8.60 -16.36
CA VAL A 303 -13.31 -7.56 -15.93
C VAL A 303 -11.99 -8.11 -15.43
N TYR A 304 -10.92 -7.41 -15.79
CA TYR A 304 -9.59 -7.64 -15.26
C TYR A 304 -9.32 -6.66 -14.12
N LYS A 305 -8.89 -7.20 -12.96
CA LYS A 305 -8.60 -6.42 -11.74
C LYS A 305 -7.15 -6.67 -11.30
N ASP A 306 -6.20 -5.94 -11.91
CA ASP A 306 -4.84 -5.80 -11.40
C ASP A 306 -4.31 -4.37 -11.64
N PRO A 307 -4.02 -3.60 -10.57
CA PRO A 307 -3.63 -2.20 -10.70
C PRO A 307 -2.25 -1.98 -11.34
N ARG A 308 -1.35 -2.98 -11.38
CA ARG A 308 0.01 -2.81 -11.92
C ARG A 308 0.14 -3.21 -13.39
N ASP A 309 -0.73 -4.08 -13.87
CA ASP A 309 -0.61 -4.66 -15.22
C ASP A 309 -1.67 -4.16 -16.20
N SER A 310 -2.73 -3.49 -15.74
CA SER A 310 -3.84 -3.05 -16.60
C SER A 310 -3.40 -2.15 -17.77
N PHE A 311 -2.48 -1.20 -17.57
CA PHE A 311 -2.02 -0.33 -18.67
C PHE A 311 -1.11 -1.08 -19.66
N ARG A 312 -0.28 -2.02 -19.18
CA ARG A 312 0.57 -2.85 -20.04
C ARG A 312 -0.26 -3.80 -20.89
N LYS A 313 -1.31 -4.40 -20.30
CA LYS A 313 -2.29 -5.22 -21.02
C LYS A 313 -3.09 -4.40 -22.02
N TRP A 314 -3.43 -3.15 -21.69
CA TRP A 314 -4.05 -2.21 -22.62
C TRP A 314 -3.17 -1.96 -23.85
N GLU A 315 -1.88 -1.66 -23.67
CA GLU A 315 -0.93 -1.48 -24.77
C GLU A 315 -0.80 -2.72 -25.66
N ARG A 316 -0.87 -3.92 -25.06
CA ARG A 316 -0.84 -5.22 -25.77
C ARG A 316 -2.15 -5.61 -26.46
N GLY A 317 -3.23 -4.84 -26.30
CA GLY A 317 -4.56 -5.20 -26.85
C GLY A 317 -5.24 -6.35 -26.10
N GLU A 318 -4.92 -6.55 -24.82
CA GLU A 318 -5.52 -7.56 -23.95
C GLU A 318 -6.72 -7.00 -23.13
N ILE A 319 -6.97 -5.68 -23.20
CA ILE A 319 -8.11 -5.03 -22.54
C ILE A 319 -8.90 -4.22 -23.56
N GLY A 320 -10.22 -4.45 -23.62
CA GLY A 320 -11.13 -3.77 -24.54
C GLY A 320 -11.44 -2.32 -24.16
N MET A 321 -11.65 -2.06 -22.88
CA MET A 321 -12.09 -0.76 -22.36
C MET A 321 -11.44 -0.42 -21.01
N ILE A 322 -11.20 0.88 -20.76
CA ILE A 322 -10.65 1.39 -19.50
C ILE A 322 -11.22 2.78 -19.17
N PHE A 323 -11.41 3.07 -17.89
CA PHE A 323 -11.73 4.42 -17.43
C PHE A 323 -10.45 5.23 -17.23
N ALA A 324 -10.39 6.46 -17.77
CA ALA A 324 -9.25 7.35 -17.66
C ALA A 324 -9.69 8.81 -17.46
N TYR A 325 -8.81 9.68 -16.97
CA TYR A 325 -9.03 11.13 -17.01
C TYR A 325 -8.52 11.70 -18.31
N VAL A 326 -9.25 12.67 -18.84
CA VAL A 326 -8.82 13.42 -20.01
C VAL A 326 -7.88 14.54 -19.59
N ASP A 327 -6.63 14.46 -20.06
CA ASP A 327 -5.63 15.53 -19.99
C ASP A 327 -4.67 15.44 -21.19
N GLU A 328 -3.81 16.46 -21.37
CA GLU A 328 -2.84 16.52 -22.46
C GLU A 328 -1.85 15.35 -22.43
N LYS A 329 -1.54 14.84 -21.24
CA LYS A 329 -0.61 13.73 -21.05
C LYS A 329 -1.20 12.42 -21.57
N LEU A 330 -2.47 12.14 -21.28
CA LEU A 330 -3.19 11.01 -21.84
C LEU A 330 -3.14 11.07 -23.36
N PHE A 331 -3.50 12.22 -23.95
CA PHE A 331 -3.50 12.38 -25.40
C PHE A 331 -2.12 12.18 -26.05
N SER A 332 -1.04 12.54 -25.35
CA SER A 332 0.34 12.29 -25.84
C SER A 332 0.76 10.81 -25.84
N THR A 333 0.02 9.94 -25.14
CA THR A 333 0.37 8.52 -24.95
C THR A 333 -0.54 7.54 -25.67
N ILE A 334 -1.73 7.96 -26.10
CA ILE A 334 -2.69 7.11 -26.81
C ILE A 334 -2.56 7.25 -28.33
N ASN A 335 -2.75 6.14 -29.04
CA ASN A 335 -2.87 6.15 -30.51
C ASN A 335 -4.35 6.36 -30.90
N PRO A 336 -4.72 7.45 -31.59
CA PRO A 336 -6.12 7.78 -31.91
C PRO A 336 -6.71 6.87 -33.00
N ASP A 337 -5.88 6.23 -33.82
CA ASP A 337 -6.33 5.26 -34.82
C ASP A 337 -6.77 3.96 -34.16
N LEU A 338 -6.14 3.62 -33.02
CA LEU A 338 -6.47 2.43 -32.23
C LEU A 338 -7.42 2.72 -31.07
N THR A 339 -7.48 3.95 -30.58
CA THR A 339 -8.20 4.32 -29.35
C THR A 339 -9.34 5.28 -29.66
N GLY A 340 -10.55 4.90 -29.24
CA GLY A 340 -11.67 5.80 -29.17
C GLY A 340 -11.96 6.25 -27.73
N MET A 341 -12.77 7.30 -27.62
CA MET A 341 -13.18 7.89 -26.35
C MET A 341 -14.69 8.10 -26.35
N ALA A 342 -15.32 7.81 -25.23
CA ALA A 342 -16.74 8.06 -25.01
C ALA A 342 -17.00 8.53 -23.56
N PRO A 343 -18.12 9.22 -23.30
CA PRO A 343 -18.50 9.62 -21.95
C PRO A 343 -18.72 8.39 -21.06
N VAL A 344 -18.72 8.61 -19.74
CA VAL A 344 -19.18 7.57 -18.81
C VAL A 344 -20.61 7.13 -19.20
N PRO A 345 -20.87 5.81 -19.31
CA PRO A 345 -22.18 5.32 -19.71
C PRO A 345 -23.32 5.76 -18.78
N LEU A 346 -24.52 5.95 -19.35
CA LEU A 346 -25.74 6.28 -18.62
C LEU A 346 -26.07 5.18 -17.62
N GLY A 347 -26.28 5.58 -16.35
CA GLY A 347 -26.85 4.71 -15.35
C GLY A 347 -28.36 4.52 -15.54
N PRO A 348 -28.99 3.71 -14.68
CA PRO A 348 -30.42 3.37 -14.78
C PRO A 348 -31.36 4.59 -14.64
N THR A 349 -30.89 5.68 -14.05
CA THR A 349 -31.63 6.94 -13.88
C THR A 349 -31.44 7.92 -15.04
N GLY A 350 -30.64 7.56 -16.06
CA GLY A 350 -30.23 8.48 -17.12
C GLY A 350 -29.17 9.50 -16.69
N LEU A 351 -28.58 9.34 -15.50
CA LEU A 351 -27.50 10.19 -15.02
C LEU A 351 -26.12 9.61 -15.40
N ARG A 352 -25.12 10.48 -15.47
CA ARG A 352 -23.70 10.12 -15.54
C ARG A 352 -23.00 10.56 -14.28
N GLY A 353 -22.11 9.70 -13.82
CA GLY A 353 -21.33 9.87 -12.61
C GLY A 353 -19.84 9.89 -12.89
N GLY A 354 -19.38 10.70 -13.84
CA GLY A 354 -17.94 10.88 -14.04
C GLY A 354 -17.29 11.46 -12.78
N GLU A 355 -16.06 11.05 -12.48
CA GLU A 355 -15.26 11.78 -11.49
C GLU A 355 -14.68 13.04 -12.15
N LEU A 356 -14.79 14.15 -11.43
CA LEU A 356 -14.11 15.41 -11.71
C LEU A 356 -12.95 15.53 -10.72
N ASN A 357 -11.73 15.57 -11.24
CA ASN A 357 -10.54 15.81 -10.45
C ASN A 357 -9.86 17.10 -10.93
N SER A 358 -8.86 17.57 -10.19
CA SER A 358 -7.98 18.64 -10.65
C SER A 358 -6.64 18.51 -9.94
N ARG A 359 -5.58 18.78 -10.70
CA ARG A 359 -4.27 19.04 -10.10
C ARG A 359 -4.30 20.44 -9.52
N MET A 360 -3.72 20.62 -8.33
CA MET A 360 -3.68 21.93 -7.67
C MET A 360 -2.28 22.20 -7.12
N MET A 361 -1.91 23.47 -7.09
CA MET A 361 -0.70 23.97 -6.44
C MET A 361 -1.09 24.76 -5.20
N GLY A 362 -0.43 24.46 -4.09
CA GLY A 362 -0.56 25.19 -2.84
C GLY A 362 0.80 25.71 -2.38
N LEU A 363 0.80 26.82 -1.64
CA LEU A 363 2.02 27.36 -1.04
C LEU A 363 2.31 26.64 0.28
N PHE A 364 3.57 26.29 0.52
CA PHE A 364 3.97 25.72 1.80
C PHE A 364 3.90 26.77 2.93
N SER A 365 3.36 26.38 4.09
CA SER A 365 3.10 27.30 5.20
C SER A 365 4.36 27.75 5.95
N ASP A 366 5.42 26.93 5.99
CA ASP A 366 6.67 27.20 6.73
C ASP A 366 7.76 27.83 5.84
N ILE A 367 7.38 28.44 4.71
CA ILE A 367 8.30 29.27 3.91
C ILE A 367 8.75 30.46 4.77
N ARG A 368 10.04 30.44 5.16
CA ARG A 368 10.58 31.42 6.13
C ARG A 368 10.80 32.81 5.55
N HIS A 369 11.22 32.90 4.29
CA HIS A 369 11.57 34.17 3.66
C HIS A 369 10.41 34.69 2.77
N PRO A 370 9.87 35.91 3.00
CA PRO A 370 8.77 36.44 2.20
C PRO A 370 9.06 36.50 0.70
N ALA A 371 10.29 36.84 0.29
CA ALA A 371 10.72 36.81 -1.12
C ALA A 371 10.53 35.45 -1.80
N VAL A 372 10.83 34.36 -1.10
CA VAL A 372 10.63 32.99 -1.62
C VAL A 372 9.14 32.73 -1.77
N ARG A 373 8.32 33.16 -0.80
CA ARG A 373 6.86 33.00 -0.85
C ARG A 373 6.22 33.80 -1.99
N ASP A 374 6.61 35.05 -2.18
CA ASP A 374 6.12 35.90 -3.28
C ASP A 374 6.56 35.34 -4.64
N ALA A 375 7.80 34.83 -4.76
CA ALA A 375 8.26 34.16 -5.97
C ALA A 375 7.50 32.86 -6.26
N ALA A 376 7.21 32.06 -5.22
CA ALA A 376 6.40 30.86 -5.31
C ALA A 376 4.97 31.17 -5.79
N TRP A 377 4.38 32.25 -5.27
CA TRP A 377 3.07 32.74 -5.71
C TRP A 377 3.08 33.15 -7.19
N GLU A 378 4.07 33.94 -7.62
CA GLU A 378 4.16 34.37 -9.01
C GLU A 378 4.38 33.19 -9.96
N TYR A 379 5.07 32.12 -9.53
CA TYR A 379 5.14 30.88 -10.28
C TYR A 379 3.77 30.22 -10.45
N ILE A 380 3.01 30.04 -9.36
CA ILE A 380 1.65 29.48 -9.40
C ILE A 380 0.76 30.35 -10.30
N ARG A 381 0.85 31.68 -10.17
CA ARG A 381 0.13 32.62 -11.01
C ARG A 381 0.52 32.50 -12.48
N PHE A 382 1.79 32.32 -12.83
CA PHE A 382 2.19 32.29 -14.24
C PHE A 382 1.89 30.95 -14.91
N TYR A 383 2.11 29.82 -14.23
CA TYR A 383 2.14 28.48 -14.84
C TYR A 383 0.84 28.07 -15.55
N ASP A 384 -0.30 28.61 -15.11
CA ASP A 384 -1.63 28.40 -15.70
C ASP A 384 -2.26 29.73 -16.17
N SER A 385 -1.43 30.70 -16.54
CA SER A 385 -1.88 31.95 -17.20
C SER A 385 -2.25 31.70 -18.66
N ARG A 386 -3.05 32.61 -19.23
CA ARG A 386 -3.41 32.57 -20.65
C ARG A 386 -2.17 32.56 -21.55
N GLU A 387 -1.12 33.27 -21.14
CA GLU A 387 0.16 33.29 -21.84
C GLU A 387 0.90 31.94 -21.77
N ALA A 388 1.03 31.36 -20.56
CA ALA A 388 1.65 30.05 -20.40
C ALA A 388 0.89 28.96 -21.18
N LEU A 389 -0.44 29.00 -21.17
CA LEU A 389 -1.29 28.10 -21.96
C LEU A 389 -1.08 28.29 -23.47
N ALA A 390 -0.92 29.52 -23.94
CA ALA A 390 -0.60 29.81 -25.35
C ALA A 390 0.76 29.21 -25.75
N ILE A 391 1.77 29.35 -24.89
CA ILE A 391 3.12 28.78 -25.12
C ILE A 391 3.04 27.25 -25.16
N LYS A 392 2.38 26.63 -24.17
CA LYS A 392 2.22 25.17 -24.10
C LYS A 392 1.51 24.65 -25.35
N THR A 393 0.40 25.28 -25.73
CA THR A 393 -0.39 24.93 -26.91
C THR A 393 0.45 25.02 -28.19
N ARG A 394 1.17 26.13 -28.39
CA ARG A 394 2.06 26.31 -29.55
C ARG A 394 3.11 25.20 -29.64
N VAL A 395 3.80 24.89 -28.54
CA VAL A 395 4.87 23.87 -28.52
C VAL A 395 4.32 22.47 -28.77
N LEU A 396 3.10 22.17 -28.29
CA LEU A 396 2.41 20.91 -28.60
C LEU A 396 2.06 20.83 -30.09
N VAL A 397 1.53 21.89 -30.68
CA VAL A 397 1.20 21.98 -32.12
C VAL A 397 2.45 21.82 -32.98
N GLU A 398 3.49 22.62 -32.74
CA GLU A 398 4.79 22.54 -33.44
C GLU A 398 5.45 21.18 -33.27
N GLY A 399 5.22 20.52 -32.12
CA GLY A 399 5.68 19.16 -31.83
C GLY A 399 4.92 18.06 -32.54
N GLY A 400 3.96 18.38 -33.42
CA GLY A 400 3.14 17.42 -34.15
C GLY A 400 1.98 16.85 -33.34
N LEU A 401 1.72 17.38 -32.14
CA LEU A 401 0.62 16.95 -31.28
C LEU A 401 -0.63 17.83 -31.40
N GLY A 402 -0.75 18.66 -32.45
CA GLY A 402 -1.87 19.59 -32.60
C GLY A 402 -3.25 18.93 -32.52
N GLN A 403 -3.42 17.75 -33.13
CA GLN A 403 -4.67 16.97 -33.07
C GLN A 403 -5.03 16.43 -31.67
N PHE A 404 -4.06 16.44 -30.74
CA PHE A 404 -4.14 15.92 -29.37
C PHE A 404 -4.29 17.02 -28.31
N VAL A 405 -4.27 18.30 -28.73
CA VAL A 405 -4.53 19.42 -27.84
C VAL A 405 -6.04 19.61 -27.70
N ASN A 406 -6.48 20.08 -26.52
CA ASN A 406 -7.87 20.44 -26.30
C ASN A 406 -8.36 21.42 -27.39
N PRO A 407 -9.43 21.10 -28.14
CA PRO A 407 -9.97 21.96 -29.19
C PRO A 407 -10.25 23.39 -28.75
N ARG A 408 -10.68 23.58 -27.50
CA ARG A 408 -10.90 24.92 -26.92
C ARG A 408 -9.62 25.75 -26.88
N TYR A 409 -8.48 25.14 -26.56
CA TYR A 409 -7.19 25.85 -26.56
C TYR A 409 -6.70 26.12 -27.98
N LEU A 410 -6.92 25.19 -28.91
CA LEU A 410 -6.63 25.41 -30.32
C LEU A 410 -7.41 26.60 -30.88
N GLU A 411 -8.72 26.68 -30.62
CA GLU A 411 -9.55 27.81 -31.02
C GLU A 411 -9.11 29.12 -30.36
N MET A 412 -8.88 29.10 -29.04
CA MET A 412 -8.50 30.28 -28.26
C MET A 412 -7.18 30.91 -28.72
N PHE A 413 -6.24 30.11 -29.21
CA PHE A 413 -4.90 30.55 -29.62
C PHE A 413 -4.67 30.56 -31.14
N GLY A 414 -5.74 30.49 -31.94
CA GLY A 414 -5.67 30.73 -33.38
C GLY A 414 -5.34 29.50 -34.26
N TYR A 415 -5.44 28.29 -33.73
CA TYR A 415 -5.21 27.02 -34.42
C TYR A 415 -6.51 26.30 -34.84
N GLY A 416 -7.58 27.06 -35.13
CA GLY A 416 -8.90 26.51 -35.45
C GLY A 416 -8.93 25.52 -36.62
N GLU A 417 -7.99 25.62 -37.57
CA GLU A 417 -7.88 24.65 -38.68
C GLU A 417 -7.49 23.24 -38.22
N LEU A 418 -6.70 23.13 -37.14
CA LEU A 418 -6.25 21.85 -36.58
C LEU A 418 -7.36 21.12 -35.82
N VAL A 419 -8.43 21.81 -35.41
CA VAL A 419 -9.59 21.21 -34.75
C VAL A 419 -10.23 20.14 -35.66
N ARG A 420 -10.16 20.32 -36.98
CA ARG A 420 -10.67 19.35 -37.96
C ARG A 420 -9.90 18.02 -37.97
N LEU A 421 -8.67 18.01 -37.46
CA LEU A 421 -7.82 16.82 -37.36
C LEU A 421 -8.10 16.02 -36.08
N SER A 422 -8.69 16.65 -35.05
CA SER A 422 -9.11 15.94 -33.85
C SER A 422 -10.31 15.03 -34.15
N PRO A 423 -10.37 13.80 -33.61
CA PRO A 423 -11.47 12.88 -33.88
C PRO A 423 -12.85 13.49 -33.55
N PRO A 424 -13.84 13.37 -34.45
CA PRO A 424 -15.17 13.92 -34.22
C PRO A 424 -15.82 13.28 -32.99
N GLY A 425 -16.21 14.11 -32.02
CA GLY A 425 -16.86 13.68 -30.77
C GLY A 425 -15.96 13.70 -29.51
N TRP A 426 -14.65 13.92 -29.64
CA TRP A 426 -13.77 14.06 -28.45
C TRP A 426 -14.07 15.33 -27.67
N ALA A 427 -14.26 16.47 -28.36
CA ALA A 427 -14.66 17.73 -27.73
C ALA A 427 -15.99 17.57 -26.96
N GLU A 428 -17.02 17.02 -27.63
CA GLU A 428 -18.32 16.76 -27.02
C GLU A 428 -18.20 15.82 -25.82
N THR A 429 -17.37 14.78 -25.92
CA THR A 429 -17.14 13.84 -24.81
C THR A 429 -16.48 14.52 -23.61
N PHE A 430 -15.49 15.38 -23.85
CA PHE A 430 -14.84 16.16 -22.81
C PHE A 430 -15.84 17.09 -22.11
N ASP A 431 -16.63 17.85 -22.87
CA ASP A 431 -17.63 18.75 -22.33
C ASP A 431 -18.67 17.99 -21.48
N ILE A 432 -19.16 16.85 -21.96
CA ILE A 432 -20.06 15.97 -21.19
C ILE A 432 -19.36 15.50 -19.90
N ALA A 433 -18.09 15.09 -19.96
CA ALA A 433 -17.35 14.60 -18.80
C ALA A 433 -17.18 15.68 -17.71
N ILE A 434 -16.93 16.94 -18.09
CA ILE A 434 -16.84 18.06 -17.14
C ILE A 434 -18.22 18.45 -16.60
N GLN A 435 -19.23 18.56 -17.48
CA GLN A 435 -20.60 18.95 -17.11
C GLN A 435 -21.30 17.92 -16.22
N THR A 436 -21.05 16.63 -16.45
CA THR A 436 -21.63 15.55 -15.63
C THR A 436 -20.71 15.08 -14.50
N GLY A 437 -19.44 15.47 -14.56
CA GLY A 437 -18.44 15.12 -13.55
C GLY A 437 -18.80 15.67 -12.18
N ARG A 438 -18.58 14.86 -11.15
CA ARG A 438 -18.68 15.24 -9.73
C ARG A 438 -17.31 15.30 -9.08
N PRO A 439 -17.01 16.34 -8.28
CA PRO A 439 -15.76 16.41 -7.53
C PRO A 439 -15.55 15.12 -6.73
N GLU A 440 -14.33 14.57 -6.79
CA GLU A 440 -13.89 13.53 -5.86
C GLU A 440 -14.24 13.94 -4.41
N PRO A 441 -14.81 13.06 -3.56
CA PRO A 441 -15.08 13.34 -2.16
C PRO A 441 -13.91 14.03 -1.48
N TYR A 442 -14.18 15.21 -0.93
CA TYR A 442 -13.21 16.10 -0.30
C TYR A 442 -13.66 16.42 1.13
N GLY A 443 -12.80 17.10 1.90
CA GLY A 443 -13.10 17.48 3.28
C GLY A 443 -12.71 16.43 4.32
N ARG A 444 -13.12 16.70 5.57
CA ARG A 444 -12.71 15.94 6.76
C ARG A 444 -13.04 14.46 6.61
N HIS A 445 -12.03 13.61 6.79
CA HIS A 445 -12.14 12.15 6.73
C HIS A 445 -12.62 11.56 5.39
N SER A 446 -12.53 12.29 4.29
CA SER A 446 -12.83 11.79 2.94
C SER A 446 -12.04 10.52 2.55
N ASN A 447 -10.78 10.44 2.97
CA ASN A 447 -9.94 9.23 2.84
C ASN A 447 -10.57 7.99 3.50
N ILE A 448 -11.19 8.17 4.67
CA ILE A 448 -11.83 7.10 5.43
C ILE A 448 -13.05 6.58 4.67
N ALA A 449 -13.82 7.47 4.03
CA ALA A 449 -14.95 7.07 3.20
C ALA A 449 -14.54 6.10 2.08
N TYR A 450 -13.46 6.41 1.36
CA TYR A 450 -12.91 5.54 0.31
C TYR A 450 -12.47 4.16 0.82
N ASP A 451 -11.77 4.14 1.96
CA ASP A 451 -11.34 2.89 2.58
C ASP A 451 -12.56 2.04 3.01
N LEU A 452 -13.57 2.67 3.62
CA LEU A 452 -14.72 1.96 4.16
C LEU A 452 -15.72 1.50 3.09
N MET A 453 -15.77 2.17 1.92
CA MET A 453 -16.51 1.67 0.75
C MET A 453 -15.87 0.41 0.14
N THR A 454 -14.57 0.21 0.32
CA THR A 454 -13.85 -0.94 -0.27
C THR A 454 -14.28 -2.28 0.36
N ALA A 455 -14.46 -2.32 1.67
CA ALA A 455 -14.80 -3.55 2.39
C ALA A 455 -16.13 -4.20 1.95
N PRO A 456 -17.26 -3.49 1.80
CA PRO A 456 -18.49 -4.08 1.30
C PRO A 456 -18.41 -4.50 -0.17
N LEU A 457 -17.63 -3.81 -1.02
CA LEU A 457 -17.40 -4.21 -2.42
C LEU A 457 -16.73 -5.58 -2.50
N GLN A 458 -15.65 -5.76 -1.74
CA GLN A 458 -14.93 -7.03 -1.70
C GLN A 458 -15.79 -8.14 -1.09
N GLN A 459 -16.55 -7.86 -0.03
CA GLN A 459 -17.46 -8.84 0.55
C GLN A 459 -18.54 -9.28 -0.44
N ALA A 460 -19.15 -8.34 -1.16
CA ALA A 460 -20.15 -8.65 -2.18
C ALA A 460 -19.57 -9.51 -3.31
N GLU A 461 -18.37 -9.18 -3.81
CA GLU A 461 -17.67 -9.97 -4.82
C GLU A 461 -17.37 -11.39 -4.33
N GLN A 462 -16.83 -11.55 -3.11
CA GLN A 462 -16.53 -12.87 -2.56
C GLN A 462 -17.80 -13.71 -2.33
N MET A 463 -18.87 -13.10 -1.83
CA MET A 463 -20.15 -13.78 -1.66
C MET A 463 -20.74 -14.21 -3.01
N ALA A 464 -20.61 -13.39 -4.06
CA ALA A 464 -20.98 -13.79 -5.41
C ALA A 464 -20.14 -14.98 -5.92
N LEU A 465 -18.81 -14.93 -5.80
CA LEU A 465 -17.91 -16.00 -6.25
C LEU A 465 -18.17 -17.34 -5.52
N HIS A 466 -18.60 -17.28 -4.27
CA HIS A 466 -18.94 -18.46 -3.47
C HIS A 466 -20.39 -18.95 -3.66
N GLY A 467 -21.22 -18.25 -4.45
CA GLY A 467 -22.64 -18.59 -4.61
C GLY A 467 -23.48 -18.30 -3.36
N GLU A 468 -23.02 -17.41 -2.47
CA GLU A 468 -23.71 -17.02 -1.23
C GLU A 468 -24.71 -15.86 -1.45
N LEU A 469 -24.64 -15.17 -2.59
CA LEU A 469 -25.64 -14.17 -2.96
C LEU A 469 -26.85 -14.81 -3.65
N PRO A 470 -28.09 -14.47 -3.25
CA PRO A 470 -29.30 -14.92 -3.93
C PRO A 470 -29.29 -14.60 -5.43
N THR A 471 -29.96 -15.45 -6.22
CA THR A 471 -30.19 -15.23 -7.66
C THR A 471 -31.34 -14.27 -7.92
N GLU A 472 -32.34 -14.23 -7.03
CA GLU A 472 -33.47 -13.31 -7.12
C GLU A 472 -33.06 -11.88 -6.74
N GLN A 473 -33.54 -10.89 -7.52
CA GLN A 473 -33.13 -9.50 -7.38
C GLN A 473 -33.47 -8.89 -6.02
N GLY A 474 -34.67 -9.14 -5.48
CA GLY A 474 -35.10 -8.57 -4.19
C GLY A 474 -34.21 -9.00 -3.01
N PRO A 475 -34.12 -10.30 -2.69
CA PRO A 475 -33.26 -10.81 -1.60
C PRO A 475 -31.78 -10.46 -1.79
N ARG A 476 -31.32 -10.40 -3.04
CA ARG A 476 -29.95 -10.01 -3.38
C ARG A 476 -29.67 -8.55 -3.00
N LEU A 477 -30.53 -7.63 -3.41
CA LEU A 477 -30.40 -6.20 -3.07
C LEU A 477 -30.51 -5.97 -1.56
N GLU A 478 -31.39 -6.69 -0.86
CA GLU A 478 -31.49 -6.62 0.61
C GLU A 478 -30.17 -7.04 1.29
N ARG A 479 -29.55 -8.13 0.82
CA ARG A 479 -28.27 -8.59 1.35
C ARG A 479 -27.14 -7.59 1.13
N LEU A 480 -27.08 -6.99 -0.06
CA LEU A 480 -26.10 -5.96 -0.42
C LEU A 480 -26.34 -4.65 0.36
N SER A 481 -27.61 -4.27 0.58
CA SER A 481 -28.00 -3.15 1.42
C SER A 481 -27.51 -3.31 2.86
N GLY A 482 -27.64 -4.51 3.43
CA GLY A 482 -27.08 -4.83 4.75
C GLY A 482 -25.56 -4.62 4.85
N LEU A 483 -24.81 -4.95 3.79
CA LEU A 483 -23.36 -4.73 3.73
C LEU A 483 -23.02 -3.24 3.70
N LEU A 484 -23.68 -2.47 2.83
CA LEU A 484 -23.46 -1.02 2.71
C LEU A 484 -23.86 -0.29 3.99
N LYS A 485 -25.02 -0.61 4.58
CA LYS A 485 -25.49 0.00 5.83
C LYS A 485 -24.50 -0.24 6.96
N LYS A 486 -24.00 -1.47 7.12
CA LYS A 486 -22.97 -1.79 8.12
C LYS A 486 -21.69 -0.99 7.90
N ALA A 487 -21.26 -0.81 6.65
CA ALA A 487 -20.07 -0.02 6.32
C ALA A 487 -20.31 1.48 6.56
N ALA A 488 -21.49 2.01 6.21
CA ALA A 488 -21.86 3.40 6.41
C ALA A 488 -22.04 3.75 7.90
N ASP A 489 -22.70 2.90 8.69
CA ASP A 489 -22.83 3.07 10.15
C ASP A 489 -21.46 3.13 10.83
N ARG A 490 -20.53 2.26 10.41
CA ARG A 490 -19.15 2.28 10.86
C ARG A 490 -18.45 3.58 10.46
N ALA A 491 -18.57 3.99 9.19
CA ALA A 491 -17.98 5.22 8.70
C ALA A 491 -18.50 6.46 9.42
N ARG A 492 -19.81 6.54 9.69
CA ARG A 492 -20.41 7.60 10.51
C ARG A 492 -19.81 7.63 11.91
N SER A 493 -19.58 6.47 12.53
CA SER A 493 -18.95 6.41 13.86
C SER A 493 -17.48 6.82 13.89
N GLU A 494 -16.75 6.58 12.80
CA GLU A 494 -15.32 6.92 12.67
C GLU A 494 -15.10 8.38 12.26
N MET A 495 -15.98 8.95 11.42
CA MET A 495 -15.86 10.33 10.93
C MET A 495 -16.27 11.40 11.94
N LEU A 496 -17.13 11.07 12.90
CA LEU A 496 -17.69 12.10 13.78
C LEU A 496 -16.70 12.65 14.82
N ASP A 497 -15.56 12.01 15.11
CA ASP A 497 -14.53 12.39 16.13
C ASP A 497 -15.06 12.72 17.56
N GLU A 498 -16.36 12.79 17.75
CA GLU A 498 -17.10 13.00 18.99
C GLU A 498 -17.55 11.63 19.49
N VAL A 499 -16.57 10.83 19.90
CA VAL A 499 -16.86 9.80 20.90
C VAL A 499 -17.47 10.52 22.09
N PRO A 500 -18.73 10.20 22.50
CA PRO A 500 -19.36 10.86 23.64
C PRO A 500 -18.39 10.86 24.82
N PRO A 501 -18.29 11.96 25.60
CA PRO A 501 -17.26 12.10 26.63
C PRO A 501 -17.22 10.92 27.62
N ALA A 502 -18.39 10.32 27.91
CA ALA A 502 -18.51 9.08 28.69
C ALA A 502 -17.80 7.87 28.06
N ARG A 503 -17.96 7.67 26.75
CA ARG A 503 -17.30 6.57 26.00
C ARG A 503 -15.80 6.82 25.89
N ARG A 504 -15.36 8.08 25.74
CA ARG A 504 -13.93 8.44 25.74
C ARG A 504 -13.28 8.17 27.11
N ALA A 505 -13.98 8.46 28.21
CA ALA A 505 -13.52 8.12 29.56
C ALA A 505 -13.39 6.60 29.76
N LEU A 506 -14.38 5.82 29.33
CA LEU A 506 -14.33 4.35 29.38
C LEU A 506 -13.15 3.79 28.57
N GLN A 507 -12.92 4.31 27.35
CA GLN A 507 -11.78 3.95 26.51
C GLN A 507 -10.44 4.25 27.19
N ARG A 508 -10.29 5.42 27.83
CA ARG A 508 -9.09 5.76 28.60
C ARG A 508 -8.87 4.84 29.79
N MET A 509 -9.93 4.51 30.54
CA MET A 509 -9.84 3.62 31.70
C MET A 509 -9.44 2.20 31.29
N THR A 510 -10.05 1.66 30.24
CA THR A 510 -9.71 0.33 29.71
C THR A 510 -8.28 0.29 29.16
N ALA A 511 -7.84 1.33 28.45
CA ALA A 511 -6.46 1.45 28.00
C ALA A 511 -5.47 1.54 29.17
N ALA A 512 -5.78 2.34 30.20
CA ALA A 512 -4.94 2.44 31.39
C ALA A 512 -4.82 1.10 32.12
N GLY A 513 -5.94 0.40 32.31
CA GLY A 513 -5.98 -0.92 32.93
C GLY A 513 -5.16 -1.95 32.15
N LEU A 514 -5.29 -1.97 30.82
CA LEU A 514 -4.53 -2.89 29.97
C LEU A 514 -3.03 -2.58 29.98
N LEU A 515 -2.63 -1.31 29.83
CA LEU A 515 -1.23 -0.92 29.86
C LEU A 515 -0.59 -1.21 31.23
N LEU A 516 -1.34 -0.99 32.32
CA LEU A 516 -0.89 -1.35 33.66
C LEU A 516 -0.72 -2.85 33.81
N LEU A 517 -1.68 -3.65 33.34
CA LEU A 517 -1.58 -5.11 33.32
C LEU A 517 -0.34 -5.56 32.55
N ILE A 518 -0.11 -5.00 31.35
CA ILE A 518 1.05 -5.30 30.53
C ILE A 518 2.34 -4.90 31.26
N GLY A 519 2.40 -3.71 31.86
CA GLY A 519 3.54 -3.24 32.62
C GLY A 519 3.87 -4.15 33.81
N VAL A 520 2.85 -4.62 34.53
CA VAL A 520 3.00 -5.59 35.64
C VAL A 520 3.53 -6.93 35.13
N VAL A 521 2.96 -7.45 34.05
CA VAL A 521 3.41 -8.69 33.41
C VAL A 521 4.87 -8.55 32.99
N PHE A 522 5.21 -7.46 32.31
CA PHE A 522 6.57 -7.16 31.84
C PHE A 522 7.55 -7.03 33.00
N ALA A 523 7.21 -6.31 34.07
CA ALA A 523 8.07 -6.18 35.24
C ALA A 523 8.31 -7.53 35.95
N ARG A 524 7.26 -8.36 36.08
CA ARG A 524 7.36 -9.71 36.67
C ARG A 524 8.26 -10.61 35.82
N VAL A 525 8.14 -10.50 34.52
CA VAL A 525 8.91 -11.20 33.52
C VAL A 525 10.38 -10.77 33.53
N PHE A 526 10.65 -9.48 33.50
CA PHE A 526 12.01 -8.92 33.48
C PHE A 526 12.74 -9.26 34.78
N ARG A 527 12.05 -9.16 35.93
CA ARG A 527 12.56 -9.63 37.22
C ARG A 527 12.90 -11.12 37.19
N ARG A 528 12.08 -11.97 36.54
CA ARG A 528 12.40 -13.39 36.36
C ARG A 528 13.65 -13.58 35.49
N ILE A 529 13.75 -12.90 34.36
CA ILE A 529 14.91 -12.99 33.47
C ILE A 529 16.19 -12.59 34.21
N ILE A 530 16.21 -11.43 34.87
CA ILE A 530 17.37 -11.00 35.68
C ILE A 530 17.71 -12.07 36.71
N ARG A 531 16.72 -12.60 37.44
CA ARG A 531 16.97 -13.63 38.45
C ARG A 531 17.52 -14.94 37.85
N THR A 532 17.14 -15.29 36.63
CA THR A 532 17.60 -16.52 35.95
C THR A 532 18.99 -16.36 35.34
N PHE A 533 19.34 -15.18 34.81
CA PHE A 533 20.63 -14.91 34.16
C PHE A 533 21.66 -14.24 35.09
N THR A 534 21.28 -13.85 36.31
CA THR A 534 22.25 -13.46 37.34
C THR A 534 22.90 -14.74 37.87
N PRO A 535 24.23 -14.91 37.75
CA PRO A 535 24.91 -16.09 38.29
C PRO A 535 24.58 -16.25 39.78
N PRO A 536 24.33 -17.47 40.29
CA PRO A 536 24.32 -17.69 41.72
C PRO A 536 25.64 -17.17 42.27
N GLY A 537 25.58 -16.31 43.28
CA GLY A 537 26.80 -15.77 43.89
C GLY A 537 27.67 -16.94 44.33
N THR A 538 28.82 -17.12 43.71
CA THR A 538 29.84 -18.07 44.15
C THR A 538 30.21 -17.73 45.58
N THR A 539 29.76 -18.55 46.52
CA THR A 539 30.13 -18.47 47.94
C THR A 539 31.66 -18.56 48.02
N GLY A 540 32.31 -17.46 48.37
CA GLY A 540 33.76 -17.41 48.63
C GLY A 540 34.60 -16.48 47.74
N MET A 541 34.08 -15.89 46.66
CA MET A 541 34.79 -14.81 45.96
C MET A 541 34.20 -13.45 46.32
N ALA A 542 35.04 -12.57 46.88
CA ALA A 542 34.69 -11.17 47.13
C ALA A 542 34.08 -10.57 45.85
N ARG A 543 32.88 -9.99 45.96
CA ARG A 543 32.29 -9.19 44.88
C ARG A 543 33.36 -8.19 44.43
N PRO A 544 33.74 -8.12 43.14
CA PRO A 544 34.53 -7.00 42.68
C PRO A 544 33.70 -5.75 42.96
N ALA A 545 34.15 -4.96 43.93
CA ALA A 545 33.53 -3.70 44.29
C ALA A 545 33.79 -2.73 43.14
N GLY A 546 32.75 -2.45 42.36
CA GLY A 546 32.77 -1.42 41.33
C GLY A 546 33.14 -1.90 39.93
N TRP A 547 32.61 -1.18 38.95
CA TRP A 547 32.97 -1.32 37.54
C TRP A 547 34.46 -0.95 37.42
N ALA A 548 35.32 -1.91 37.06
CA ALA A 548 36.76 -1.70 36.91
C ALA A 548 37.08 -0.92 35.61
N PHE A 549 36.53 0.30 35.49
CA PHE A 549 36.60 1.17 34.31
C PHE A 549 38.03 1.40 33.83
N ARG A 550 39.01 1.53 34.74
CA ARG A 550 40.42 1.72 34.38
C ARG A 550 41.07 0.45 33.82
N ARG A 551 40.68 -0.74 34.30
CA ARG A 551 41.24 -2.03 33.87
C ARG A 551 40.73 -2.44 32.48
N TYR A 552 39.47 -2.13 32.17
CA TYR A 552 38.82 -2.47 30.88
C TYR A 552 38.60 -1.27 29.97
N ALA A 553 39.32 -0.16 30.20
CA ALA A 553 39.16 1.09 29.46
C ALA A 553 39.24 0.89 27.94
N GLY A 554 40.19 0.07 27.46
CA GLY A 554 40.33 -0.27 26.04
C GLY A 554 39.13 -1.02 25.46
N ALA A 555 38.59 -1.99 26.20
CA ALA A 555 37.39 -2.73 25.79
C ALA A 555 36.15 -1.83 25.75
N TYR A 556 35.98 -0.93 26.72
CA TYR A 556 34.90 0.05 26.70
C TYR A 556 35.03 1.02 25.52
N PHE A 557 36.24 1.47 25.20
CA PHE A 557 36.49 2.35 24.06
C PHE A 557 36.13 1.67 22.73
N MET A 558 36.45 0.38 22.57
CA MET A 558 36.07 -0.41 21.39
C MET A 558 34.55 -0.67 21.30
N LEU A 559 33.86 -0.82 22.43
CA LEU A 559 32.40 -0.99 22.47
C LEU A 559 31.62 0.31 22.29
N LEU A 560 32.21 1.45 22.66
CA LEU A 560 31.57 2.77 22.63
C LEU A 560 30.95 3.12 21.28
N PRO A 561 31.60 2.97 20.11
CA PRO A 561 30.97 3.28 18.82
C PRO A 561 29.77 2.38 18.53
N ALA A 562 29.83 1.08 18.88
CA ALA A 562 28.71 0.16 18.67
C ALA A 562 27.52 0.50 19.60
N LEU A 563 27.78 0.79 20.88
CA LEU A 563 26.74 1.19 21.83
C LEU A 563 26.14 2.55 21.47
N ALA A 564 26.96 3.52 21.05
CA ALA A 564 26.49 4.82 20.61
C ALA A 564 25.61 4.69 19.36
N ALA A 565 26.02 3.89 18.38
CA ALA A 565 25.21 3.61 17.20
C ALA A 565 23.86 2.98 17.58
N ILE A 566 23.85 1.97 18.45
CA ILE A 566 22.59 1.34 18.91
C ILE A 566 21.72 2.36 19.66
N LEU A 567 22.29 3.17 20.55
CA LEU A 567 21.57 4.19 21.30
C LEU A 567 20.90 5.19 20.37
N VAL A 568 21.68 5.75 19.43
CA VAL A 568 21.23 6.79 18.50
C VAL A 568 20.22 6.24 17.50
N TRP A 569 20.48 5.09 16.88
CA TRP A 569 19.64 4.60 15.77
C TRP A 569 18.48 3.72 16.22
N ARG A 570 18.54 3.09 17.40
CA ARG A 570 17.47 2.20 17.90
C ARG A 570 16.66 2.81 19.03
N TYR A 571 17.31 3.41 20.03
CA TYR A 571 16.63 3.85 21.24
C TYR A 571 16.12 5.29 21.19
N VAL A 572 16.82 6.21 20.51
CA VAL A 572 16.32 7.58 20.32
C VAL A 572 15.01 7.60 19.51
N PRO A 573 14.89 6.92 18.34
CA PRO A 573 13.63 6.83 17.62
C PRO A 573 12.54 6.13 18.42
N LEU A 574 12.88 5.08 19.18
CA LEU A 574 11.93 4.40 20.06
C LEU A 574 11.38 5.36 21.12
N GLY A 575 12.24 6.16 21.77
CA GLY A 575 11.83 7.16 22.75
C GLY A 575 10.93 8.24 22.14
N ARG A 576 11.30 8.79 20.98
CA ARG A 576 10.47 9.77 20.25
C ARG A 576 9.12 9.18 19.85
N GLY A 577 9.10 7.99 19.27
CA GLY A 577 7.87 7.29 18.91
C GLY A 577 6.99 6.96 20.11
N THR A 578 7.60 6.72 21.28
CA THR A 578 6.84 6.56 22.53
C THR A 578 6.11 7.84 22.90
N ILE A 579 6.77 9.00 22.82
CA ILE A 579 6.14 10.29 23.10
C ILE A 579 4.99 10.56 22.11
N MET A 580 5.20 10.26 20.83
CA MET A 580 4.17 10.39 19.79
C MET A 580 2.92 9.56 20.10
N ALA A 581 3.06 8.38 20.70
CA ALA A 581 1.92 7.52 21.04
C ALA A 581 0.94 8.16 22.04
N PHE A 582 1.38 9.14 22.84
CA PHE A 582 0.54 9.88 23.80
C PHE A 582 0.14 11.29 23.30
N GLN A 583 0.49 11.63 22.06
CA GLN A 583 0.22 12.91 21.44
C GLN A 583 -0.73 12.74 20.24
N ASP A 584 -1.54 13.77 19.99
CA ASP A 584 -2.03 14.03 18.64
C ASP A 584 -0.89 14.73 17.90
N TYR A 585 0.02 13.90 17.40
CA TYR A 585 1.27 14.34 16.81
C TYR A 585 1.00 15.02 15.47
N ARG A 586 1.43 16.28 15.37
CA ARG A 586 1.43 17.05 14.13
C ARG A 586 2.85 17.23 13.65
N LEU A 587 3.04 17.09 12.34
CA LEU A 587 4.34 17.27 11.69
C LEU A 587 4.79 18.74 11.73
N LEU A 588 3.85 19.67 11.53
CA LEU A 588 4.06 21.11 11.68
C LEU A 588 3.16 21.67 12.79
N GLY A 589 3.65 22.70 13.48
CA GLY A 589 2.95 23.33 14.61
C GLY A 589 3.06 22.57 15.93
N ALA A 590 2.25 22.96 16.91
CA ALA A 590 2.28 22.39 18.25
C ALA A 590 1.50 21.06 18.29
N SER A 591 2.20 19.97 18.64
CA SER A 591 1.55 18.69 18.97
C SER A 591 0.82 18.79 20.31
N THR A 592 -0.39 18.26 20.39
CA THR A 592 -1.18 18.30 21.64
C THR A 592 -1.04 16.99 22.40
N TRP A 593 -0.97 17.06 23.73
CA TRP A 593 -0.92 15.87 24.57
C TRP A 593 -2.34 15.32 24.77
N VAL A 594 -2.58 14.09 24.31
CA VAL A 594 -3.89 13.42 24.40
C VAL A 594 -3.90 12.26 25.40
N GLY A 595 -2.76 11.97 26.01
CA GLY A 595 -2.61 10.90 27.00
C GLY A 595 -2.93 9.53 26.41
N LEU A 596 -3.94 8.85 26.93
CA LEU A 596 -4.29 7.47 26.55
C LEU A 596 -5.34 7.35 25.44
N ASP A 597 -5.72 8.46 24.80
CA ASP A 597 -6.76 8.44 23.77
C ASP A 597 -6.41 7.54 22.58
N ASN A 598 -5.15 7.58 22.12
CA ASN A 598 -4.71 6.74 21.01
C ASN A 598 -4.86 5.26 21.35
N PHE A 599 -4.41 4.82 22.54
CA PHE A 599 -4.56 3.45 23.01
C PHE A 599 -6.03 3.05 23.17
N GLY A 600 -6.87 3.92 23.74
CA GLY A 600 -8.29 3.69 23.91
C GLY A 600 -9.05 3.51 22.59
N ARG A 601 -8.70 4.30 21.56
CA ARG A 601 -9.25 4.17 20.20
C ARG A 601 -8.89 2.83 19.57
N ILE A 602 -7.63 2.40 19.71
CA ILE A 602 -7.14 1.15 19.10
C ILE A 602 -7.84 -0.08 19.70
N LEU A 603 -8.07 -0.12 21.01
CA LEU A 603 -8.71 -1.27 21.66
C LEU A 603 -10.13 -1.54 21.16
N TRP A 604 -10.81 -0.50 20.67
CA TRP A 604 -12.16 -0.60 20.13
C TRP A 604 -12.19 -0.56 18.59
N SER A 605 -11.03 -0.56 17.93
CA SER A 605 -10.94 -0.64 16.47
C SER A 605 -11.06 -2.08 15.99
N VAL A 606 -12.07 -2.35 15.17
CA VAL A 606 -12.29 -3.68 14.59
C VAL A 606 -11.24 -3.99 13.52
N GLU A 607 -10.77 -3.00 12.77
CA GLU A 607 -9.69 -3.13 11.77
C GLU A 607 -8.41 -3.60 12.42
N TRP A 608 -8.06 -3.00 13.56
CA TRP A 608 -6.86 -3.34 14.29
C TRP A 608 -6.87 -4.82 14.67
N TRP A 609 -7.94 -5.30 15.30
CA TRP A 609 -8.04 -6.71 15.70
C TRP A 609 -8.13 -7.67 14.51
N LEU A 610 -8.77 -7.27 13.41
CA LEU A 610 -8.80 -8.04 12.17
C LEU A 610 -7.39 -8.15 11.55
N SER A 611 -6.64 -7.05 11.54
CA SER A 611 -5.26 -7.02 11.03
C SER A 611 -4.31 -7.85 11.90
N LEU A 612 -4.54 -7.89 13.23
CA LEU A 612 -3.81 -8.74 14.16
C LEU A 612 -4.15 -10.22 13.95
N TRP A 613 -5.41 -10.54 13.71
CA TRP A 613 -5.85 -11.89 13.36
C TRP A 613 -5.25 -12.36 12.03
N ASN A 614 -5.22 -11.50 11.02
CA ASN A 614 -4.58 -11.81 9.74
C ASN A 614 -3.06 -11.98 9.90
N ALA A 615 -2.40 -11.16 10.73
CA ALA A 615 -0.98 -11.34 11.05
C ALA A 615 -0.73 -12.67 11.78
N LEU A 616 -1.61 -13.09 12.68
CA LEU A 616 -1.53 -14.39 13.33
C LEU A 616 -1.75 -15.55 12.34
N ARG A 617 -2.75 -15.45 11.44
CA ARG A 617 -2.98 -16.42 10.36
C ARG A 617 -1.77 -16.54 9.45
N TYR A 618 -1.20 -15.41 9.06
CA TYR A 618 0.02 -15.34 8.26
C TYR A 618 1.19 -16.01 9.00
N SER A 619 1.43 -15.63 10.25
CA SER A 619 2.49 -16.21 11.08
C SER A 619 2.33 -17.73 11.22
N ALA A 620 1.13 -18.22 11.50
CA ALA A 620 0.84 -19.64 11.60
C ALA A 620 1.11 -20.39 10.28
N LEU A 621 0.75 -19.79 9.13
CA LEU A 621 1.05 -20.35 7.81
C LEU A 621 2.56 -20.37 7.53
N VAL A 622 3.27 -19.29 7.84
CA VAL A 622 4.73 -19.22 7.71
C VAL A 622 5.38 -20.29 8.58
N MET A 623 4.96 -20.44 9.84
CA MET A 623 5.49 -21.49 10.71
C MET A 623 5.20 -22.89 10.16
N ALA A 624 3.98 -23.16 9.70
CA ALA A 624 3.64 -24.47 9.15
C ALA A 624 4.44 -24.78 7.87
N LEU A 625 4.59 -23.78 6.99
CA LEU A 625 5.11 -23.96 5.64
C LEU A 625 6.60 -23.68 5.50
N THR A 626 7.23 -22.86 6.34
CA THR A 626 8.63 -22.44 6.17
C THR A 626 9.56 -22.91 7.28
N PHE A 627 9.05 -23.37 8.43
CA PHE A 627 9.90 -23.88 9.51
C PHE A 627 10.31 -25.34 9.29
N LEU A 628 9.34 -26.22 8.96
CA LEU A 628 9.60 -27.65 8.81
C LEU A 628 10.31 -28.02 7.50
N PRO A 629 9.97 -27.45 6.33
CA PRO A 629 10.57 -27.89 5.07
C PRO A 629 12.08 -27.74 4.97
N PRO A 630 12.74 -26.69 5.49
CA PRO A 630 14.20 -26.62 5.51
C PRO A 630 14.85 -27.73 6.34
N VAL A 631 14.21 -28.16 7.44
CA VAL A 631 14.68 -29.28 8.28
C VAL A 631 14.58 -30.59 7.49
N ILE A 632 13.42 -30.83 6.86
CA ILE A 632 13.18 -32.01 6.04
C ILE A 632 14.17 -32.06 4.87
N LEU A 633 14.35 -30.94 4.17
CA LEU A 633 15.31 -30.84 3.08
C LEU A 633 16.74 -31.11 3.55
N ALA A 634 17.14 -30.61 4.72
CA ALA A 634 18.48 -30.85 5.26
C ALA A 634 18.74 -32.34 5.49
N ILE A 635 17.77 -33.05 6.07
CA ILE A 635 17.83 -34.51 6.27
C ILE A 635 17.91 -35.22 4.91
N LEU A 636 17.03 -34.87 3.96
CA LEU A 636 17.06 -35.48 2.61
C LEU A 636 18.39 -35.25 1.89
N LEU A 637 18.96 -34.04 1.96
CA LEU A 637 20.23 -33.69 1.33
C LEU A 637 21.44 -34.39 1.95
N GLN A 638 21.35 -34.79 3.22
CA GLN A 638 22.39 -35.60 3.88
C GLN A 638 22.46 -37.00 3.26
N GLU A 639 21.29 -37.59 2.97
CA GLU A 639 21.13 -38.94 2.44
C GLU A 639 21.40 -39.10 0.94
N VAL A 640 21.51 -38.01 0.17
CA VAL A 640 21.71 -38.09 -1.29
C VAL A 640 23.05 -38.75 -1.62
N PRO A 641 23.12 -39.96 -2.21
CA PRO A 641 24.39 -40.68 -2.35
C PRO A 641 25.34 -40.09 -3.42
N ARG A 642 24.80 -39.48 -4.49
CA ARG A 642 25.56 -38.87 -5.60
C ARG A 642 24.94 -37.56 -6.06
N GLY A 643 25.76 -36.61 -6.51
CA GLY A 643 25.26 -35.31 -7.02
C GLY A 643 24.91 -34.28 -5.94
N LYS A 644 25.40 -34.44 -4.70
CA LYS A 644 25.11 -33.56 -3.55
C LYS A 644 25.32 -32.06 -3.85
N VAL A 645 26.34 -31.71 -4.63
CA VAL A 645 26.66 -30.31 -5.00
C VAL A 645 25.60 -29.73 -5.93
N LEU A 646 25.15 -30.50 -6.92
CA LEU A 646 24.12 -30.07 -7.88
C LEU A 646 22.79 -29.80 -7.18
N PHE A 647 22.33 -30.74 -6.33
CA PHE A 647 21.10 -30.53 -5.57
C PHE A 647 21.18 -29.30 -4.65
N ARG A 648 22.30 -29.12 -3.95
CA ARG A 648 22.53 -27.91 -3.14
C ARG A 648 22.45 -26.65 -3.99
N LEU A 649 23.10 -26.60 -5.14
CA LEU A 649 23.06 -25.46 -6.05
C LEU A 649 21.61 -25.14 -6.48
N ILE A 650 20.83 -26.13 -6.88
CA ILE A 650 19.44 -25.96 -7.33
C ILE A 650 18.57 -25.36 -6.22
N TYR A 651 18.65 -25.88 -4.99
CA TYR A 651 17.85 -25.37 -3.87
C TYR A 651 18.35 -24.03 -3.33
N TYR A 652 19.61 -23.66 -3.59
CA TYR A 652 20.17 -22.37 -3.19
C TYR A 652 20.00 -21.27 -4.23
N LEU A 653 19.80 -21.61 -5.51
CA LEU A 653 19.60 -20.63 -6.58
C LEU A 653 18.49 -19.60 -6.28
N PRO A 654 17.32 -19.97 -5.71
CA PRO A 654 16.28 -19.01 -5.35
C PRO A 654 16.74 -17.92 -4.39
N ALA A 655 17.67 -18.23 -3.48
CA ALA A 655 18.13 -17.30 -2.46
C ALA A 655 19.07 -16.21 -2.98
N VAL A 656 19.60 -16.39 -4.19
CA VAL A 656 20.43 -15.39 -4.88
C VAL A 656 19.54 -14.30 -5.52
N MET A 657 18.26 -14.60 -5.73
CA MET A 657 17.29 -13.66 -6.27
C MET A 657 16.91 -12.61 -5.23
N THR A 658 16.79 -11.34 -5.64
CA THR A 658 16.28 -10.30 -4.74
C THR A 658 14.81 -10.53 -4.43
N GLY A 659 14.35 -10.16 -3.22
CA GLY A 659 12.96 -10.38 -2.80
C GLY A 659 11.93 -9.79 -3.76
N LEU A 660 12.20 -8.62 -4.35
CA LEU A 660 11.32 -7.99 -5.34
C LEU A 660 11.18 -8.83 -6.62
N VAL A 661 12.27 -9.39 -7.14
CA VAL A 661 12.22 -10.23 -8.35
C VAL A 661 11.45 -11.52 -8.07
N VAL A 662 11.62 -12.11 -6.88
CA VAL A 662 10.81 -13.27 -6.46
C VAL A 662 9.32 -12.93 -6.47
N VAL A 663 8.94 -11.79 -5.89
CA VAL A 663 7.53 -11.35 -5.89
C VAL A 663 7.00 -11.17 -7.32
N LEU A 664 7.72 -10.47 -8.19
CA LEU A 664 7.27 -10.23 -9.57
C LEU A 664 7.13 -11.54 -10.37
N LEU A 665 8.07 -12.47 -10.21
CA LEU A 665 8.02 -13.79 -10.82
C LEU A 665 6.77 -14.57 -10.35
N TRP A 666 6.53 -14.61 -9.05
CA TRP A 666 5.39 -15.34 -8.49
C TRP A 666 4.06 -14.67 -8.83
N LYS A 667 4.00 -13.34 -8.96
CA LYS A 667 2.80 -12.66 -9.48
C LYS A 667 2.48 -13.07 -10.92
N SER A 668 3.49 -13.26 -11.77
CA SER A 668 3.29 -13.84 -13.11
C SER A 668 2.80 -15.29 -13.05
N PHE A 669 3.30 -16.11 -12.12
CA PHE A 669 2.80 -17.47 -11.92
C PHE A 669 1.34 -17.51 -11.44
N TYR A 670 0.93 -16.51 -10.66
CA TYR A 670 -0.41 -16.34 -10.10
C TYR A 670 -1.39 -15.58 -11.01
N GLU A 671 -1.01 -15.27 -12.25
CA GLU A 671 -1.87 -14.54 -13.17
C GLU A 671 -3.25 -15.24 -13.30
N PRO A 672 -4.38 -14.51 -13.13
CA PRO A 672 -5.72 -15.10 -13.01
C PRO A 672 -6.28 -15.65 -14.34
N GLY A 673 -5.48 -15.74 -15.40
CA GLY A 673 -5.85 -16.29 -16.70
C GLY A 673 -5.28 -17.71 -16.92
N GLU A 674 -5.70 -18.33 -18.03
CA GLU A 674 -5.20 -19.67 -18.44
C GLU A 674 -3.70 -19.66 -18.78
N ARG A 675 -3.16 -18.49 -19.13
CA ARG A 675 -1.73 -18.28 -19.39
C ARG A 675 -0.86 -18.23 -18.13
N GLY A 676 -1.47 -18.00 -16.96
CA GLY A 676 -0.72 -18.02 -15.70
C GLY A 676 -0.13 -19.40 -15.46
N VAL A 677 1.18 -19.48 -15.20
CA VAL A 677 1.92 -20.77 -15.17
C VAL A 677 1.27 -21.81 -14.26
N LEU A 678 0.81 -21.40 -13.06
CA LEU A 678 0.16 -22.33 -12.14
C LEU A 678 -1.24 -22.73 -12.58
N ASN A 679 -2.00 -21.81 -13.18
CA ASN A 679 -3.32 -22.12 -13.73
C ASN A 679 -3.20 -23.05 -14.94
N ALA A 680 -2.25 -22.81 -15.84
CA ALA A 680 -1.96 -23.66 -16.99
C ALA A 680 -1.61 -25.11 -16.56
N LEU A 681 -0.91 -25.28 -15.45
CA LEU A 681 -0.61 -26.60 -14.88
C LEU A 681 -1.83 -27.21 -14.18
N LEU A 682 -2.50 -26.46 -13.31
CA LEU A 682 -3.65 -26.94 -12.53
C LEU A 682 -4.80 -27.39 -13.43
N MET A 683 -5.07 -26.64 -14.51
CA MET A 683 -6.12 -26.94 -15.49
C MET A 683 -5.82 -28.16 -16.38
N ARG A 684 -4.62 -28.76 -16.25
CA ARG A 684 -4.27 -30.04 -16.90
C ARG A 684 -4.41 -31.23 -15.96
N ILE A 685 -4.55 -31.02 -14.65
CA ILE A 685 -4.65 -32.10 -13.66
C ILE A 685 -6.12 -32.48 -13.50
N PRO A 686 -6.53 -33.73 -13.82
CA PRO A 686 -7.90 -34.18 -13.63
C PRO A 686 -8.22 -34.39 -12.14
N ALA A 687 -9.50 -34.40 -11.79
CA ALA A 687 -9.98 -34.66 -10.42
C ALA A 687 -9.35 -35.92 -9.79
N LEU A 688 -9.18 -36.98 -10.59
CA LEU A 688 -8.52 -38.22 -10.15
C LEU A 688 -7.10 -37.98 -9.63
N GLY A 689 -6.33 -37.07 -10.23
CA GLY A 689 -4.96 -36.76 -9.79
C GLY A 689 -4.94 -36.25 -8.35
N PHE A 690 -5.82 -35.30 -8.03
CA PHE A 690 -5.96 -34.78 -6.67
C PHE A 690 -6.47 -35.87 -5.70
N LEU A 691 -7.41 -36.70 -6.14
CA LEU A 691 -7.97 -37.79 -5.33
C LEU A 691 -6.97 -38.93 -5.06
N LEU A 692 -5.92 -39.10 -5.86
CA LEU A 692 -4.86 -40.09 -5.61
C LEU A 692 -3.77 -39.54 -4.68
N VAL A 693 -3.44 -38.26 -4.80
CA VAL A 693 -2.42 -37.61 -3.96
C VAL A 693 -2.86 -37.53 -2.51
N GLY A 694 -4.14 -37.23 -2.24
CA GLY A 694 -4.67 -37.13 -0.87
C GLY A 694 -4.46 -38.40 -0.03
N PRO A 695 -4.94 -39.58 -0.47
CA PRO A 695 -4.71 -40.86 0.18
C PRO A 695 -3.23 -41.22 0.31
N ALA A 696 -2.38 -40.88 -0.67
CA ALA A 696 -0.94 -41.11 -0.56
C ALA A 696 -0.31 -40.30 0.60
N LEU A 697 -0.71 -39.04 0.77
CA LEU A 697 -0.27 -38.21 1.90
C LEU A 697 -0.84 -38.72 3.24
N LEU A 698 -2.07 -39.22 3.25
CA LEU A 698 -2.66 -39.85 4.44
C LEU A 698 -1.93 -41.14 4.82
N LEU A 699 -1.59 -41.99 3.84
CA LEU A 699 -0.80 -43.20 4.04
C LEU A 699 0.58 -42.86 4.59
N ALA A 700 1.24 -41.84 4.05
CA ALA A 700 2.49 -41.35 4.60
C ALA A 700 2.30 -40.94 6.08
N GLY A 701 1.33 -40.07 6.40
CA GLY A 701 1.01 -39.71 7.78
C GLY A 701 0.73 -40.90 8.70
N PHE A 702 -0.01 -41.89 8.20
CA PHE A 702 -0.32 -43.13 8.91
C PHE A 702 0.93 -43.98 9.20
N THR A 703 1.87 -44.10 8.26
CA THR A 703 3.11 -44.87 8.48
C THR A 703 3.96 -44.26 9.61
N PHE A 704 4.07 -42.94 9.67
CA PHE A 704 4.73 -42.23 10.78
C PHE A 704 3.95 -42.38 12.09
N ALA A 705 2.62 -42.24 12.06
CA ALA A 705 1.78 -42.38 13.24
C ALA A 705 1.85 -43.79 13.86
N ARG A 706 1.79 -44.84 13.03
CA ARG A 706 1.90 -46.24 13.47
C ARG A 706 3.23 -46.52 14.17
N ARG A 707 4.33 -45.99 13.63
CA ARG A 707 5.67 -46.07 14.23
C ARG A 707 5.74 -45.39 15.60
N LEU A 708 5.21 -44.17 15.70
CA LEU A 708 5.19 -43.43 16.97
C LEU A 708 4.33 -44.12 18.03
N TRP A 709 3.25 -44.80 17.61
CA TRP A 709 2.42 -45.62 18.50
C TRP A 709 3.21 -46.80 19.07
N PHE A 710 4.01 -47.48 18.25
CA PHE A 710 4.87 -48.59 18.69
C PHE A 710 5.85 -48.18 19.79
N HIS A 711 6.34 -46.93 19.77
CA HIS A 711 7.22 -46.36 20.79
C HIS A 711 6.47 -45.57 21.88
N GLU A 712 5.18 -45.85 22.11
CA GLU A 712 4.34 -45.23 23.14
C GLU A 712 4.23 -43.69 23.08
N ARG A 713 4.56 -43.07 21.95
CA ARG A 713 4.43 -41.62 21.69
C ARG A 713 3.08 -41.27 21.06
N THR A 714 1.99 -41.65 21.73
CA THR A 714 0.61 -41.53 21.23
C THR A 714 0.21 -40.10 20.84
N GLY A 715 0.64 -39.09 21.60
CA GLY A 715 0.32 -37.69 21.28
C GLY A 715 0.91 -37.20 19.96
N ILE A 716 2.14 -37.60 19.63
CA ILE A 716 2.81 -37.20 18.37
C ILE A 716 2.24 -38.03 17.21
N ALA A 717 1.93 -39.30 17.44
CA ALA A 717 1.26 -40.16 16.46
C ALA A 717 -0.05 -39.54 15.96
N PHE A 718 -0.87 -39.01 16.87
CA PHE A 718 -2.11 -38.33 16.52
C PHE A 718 -1.88 -37.10 15.63
N LEU A 719 -0.83 -36.32 15.88
CA LEU A 719 -0.49 -35.14 15.06
C LEU A 719 -0.16 -35.52 13.61
N PHE A 720 0.62 -36.58 13.38
CA PHE A 720 0.94 -37.05 12.03
C PHE A 720 -0.29 -37.60 11.31
N LEU A 721 -1.15 -38.33 12.02
CA LEU A 721 -2.42 -38.83 11.48
C LEU A 721 -3.35 -37.67 11.09
N ALA A 722 -3.51 -36.70 11.99
CA ALA A 722 -4.32 -35.51 11.74
C ALA A 722 -3.76 -34.67 10.58
N GLY A 723 -2.43 -34.50 10.51
CA GLY A 723 -1.76 -33.81 9.42
C GLY A 723 -2.00 -34.49 8.06
N GLY A 724 -1.84 -35.81 8.00
CA GLY A 724 -2.18 -36.60 6.81
C GLY A 724 -3.66 -36.48 6.43
N GLY A 725 -4.56 -36.49 7.41
CA GLY A 725 -6.00 -36.31 7.22
C GLY A 725 -6.37 -34.94 6.66
N ILE A 726 -5.77 -33.87 7.19
CA ILE A 726 -5.96 -32.49 6.70
C ILE A 726 -5.45 -32.35 5.27
N LEU A 727 -4.26 -32.87 4.95
CA LEU A 727 -3.71 -32.83 3.60
C LEU A 727 -4.58 -33.61 2.60
N CYS A 728 -5.08 -34.77 3.01
CA CYS A 728 -6.03 -35.54 2.21
C CYS A 728 -7.33 -34.77 1.97
N PHE A 729 -7.91 -34.20 3.02
CA PHE A 729 -9.10 -33.36 2.94
C PHE A 729 -8.91 -32.15 2.01
N LEU A 730 -7.75 -31.49 2.05
CA LEU A 730 -7.42 -30.39 1.15
C LEU A 730 -7.38 -30.84 -0.32
N CYS A 731 -6.79 -32.01 -0.61
CA CYS A 731 -6.74 -32.57 -1.96
C CYS A 731 -8.16 -32.92 -2.46
N VAL A 732 -8.98 -33.55 -1.61
CA VAL A 732 -10.39 -33.84 -1.93
C VAL A 732 -11.17 -32.55 -2.18
N ARG A 733 -10.96 -31.52 -1.36
CA ARG A 733 -11.62 -30.23 -1.51
C ARG A 733 -11.24 -29.53 -2.83
N LEU A 734 -10.01 -29.70 -3.32
CA LEU A 734 -9.59 -29.20 -4.64
C LEU A 734 -10.30 -29.92 -5.78
N ALA A 735 -10.55 -31.23 -5.65
CA ALA A 735 -11.29 -32.04 -6.62
C ALA A 735 -12.82 -31.81 -6.57
N TRP A 736 -13.35 -31.37 -5.42
CA TRP A 736 -14.79 -31.27 -5.15
C TRP A 736 -15.60 -30.51 -6.22
N PRO A 737 -15.17 -29.34 -6.71
CA PRO A 737 -15.94 -28.61 -7.74
C PRO A 737 -16.12 -29.42 -9.03
N MET A 738 -15.14 -30.24 -9.41
CA MET A 738 -15.17 -31.08 -10.62
C MET A 738 -16.13 -32.26 -10.45
N LEU A 739 -16.25 -32.79 -9.22
CA LEU A 739 -17.17 -33.88 -8.89
C LEU A 739 -18.63 -33.44 -8.82
N CYS A 740 -18.87 -32.20 -8.41
CA CYS A 740 -20.19 -31.59 -8.32
C CYS A 740 -20.72 -31.03 -9.64
N GLU A 741 -19.95 -31.11 -10.73
CA GLU A 741 -20.38 -30.62 -12.03
C GLU A 741 -21.60 -31.41 -12.55
N THR A 742 -22.72 -30.70 -12.72
CA THR A 742 -24.02 -31.24 -13.15
C THR A 742 -24.02 -31.43 -14.67
N GLY A 743 -24.24 -32.66 -15.16
CA GLY A 743 -24.41 -32.94 -16.60
C GLY A 743 -23.58 -34.10 -17.15
N ALA A 744 -22.55 -34.57 -16.43
CA ALA A 744 -21.72 -35.71 -16.83
C ALA A 744 -21.90 -36.93 -15.89
N PRO A 745 -21.75 -38.18 -16.38
CA PRO A 745 -21.67 -39.37 -15.53
C PRO A 745 -20.41 -39.36 -14.65
N VAL A 746 -20.47 -40.00 -13.47
CA VAL A 746 -19.43 -39.92 -12.41
C VAL A 746 -18.02 -40.24 -12.92
N TRP A 747 -17.85 -41.22 -13.80
CA TRP A 747 -16.54 -41.58 -14.36
C TRP A 747 -15.95 -40.49 -15.25
N LYS A 748 -16.77 -39.74 -16.01
CA LYS A 748 -16.31 -38.57 -16.76
C LYS A 748 -15.91 -37.45 -15.82
N ARG A 749 -16.61 -37.26 -14.70
CA ARG A 749 -16.28 -36.24 -13.68
C ARG A 749 -14.91 -36.45 -13.05
N LEU A 750 -14.46 -37.71 -12.91
CA LEU A 750 -13.11 -38.01 -12.43
C LEU A 750 -12.00 -37.57 -13.40
N LEU A 751 -12.33 -37.46 -14.69
CA LEU A 751 -11.42 -37.02 -15.75
C LEU A 751 -11.52 -35.52 -16.06
N LEU A 752 -12.48 -34.81 -15.44
CA LEU A 752 -12.59 -33.36 -15.60
C LEU A 752 -11.44 -32.66 -14.88
N ALA A 753 -10.92 -31.63 -15.53
CA ALA A 753 -9.97 -30.69 -14.94
C ALA A 753 -10.72 -29.40 -14.55
N PRO A 754 -10.13 -28.51 -13.75
CA PRO A 754 -10.77 -27.24 -13.40
C PRO A 754 -11.13 -26.46 -14.68
N SER A 755 -12.40 -26.06 -14.80
CA SER A 755 -12.94 -25.33 -15.96
C SER A 755 -12.58 -23.84 -15.96
N GLU A 756 -12.21 -23.29 -14.80
CA GLU A 756 -11.79 -21.89 -14.65
C GLU A 756 -10.42 -21.78 -13.97
N PRO A 757 -9.59 -20.80 -14.40
CA PRO A 757 -8.36 -20.47 -13.71
C PRO A 757 -8.65 -19.95 -12.30
N ARG A 758 -7.83 -20.33 -11.33
CA ARG A 758 -7.97 -19.82 -9.96
C ARG A 758 -7.41 -18.41 -9.86
N ARG A 759 -8.19 -17.54 -9.21
CA ARG A 759 -7.76 -16.18 -8.86
C ARG A 759 -6.94 -16.22 -7.55
N TRP A 760 -5.67 -16.59 -7.62
CA TRP A 760 -4.80 -16.87 -6.45
C TRP A 760 -4.71 -15.72 -5.44
N LEU A 761 -4.40 -14.51 -5.91
CA LEU A 761 -4.39 -13.27 -5.12
C LEU A 761 -5.79 -12.63 -5.05
N GLY A 762 -6.72 -13.24 -5.78
CA GLY A 762 -8.13 -12.95 -6.00
C GLY A 762 -9.04 -13.19 -4.81
N ASP A 763 -8.92 -14.41 -4.31
CA ASP A 763 -9.85 -15.06 -3.41
C ASP A 763 -9.33 -15.01 -1.97
N THR A 764 -10.19 -14.65 -1.03
CA THR A 764 -9.91 -14.59 0.43
C THR A 764 -9.41 -15.91 1.01
N ARG A 765 -9.71 -17.04 0.36
CA ARG A 765 -9.29 -18.39 0.77
C ARG A 765 -7.88 -18.74 0.29
N THR A 766 -7.44 -18.22 -0.86
CA THR A 766 -6.15 -18.56 -1.47
C THR A 766 -5.09 -17.48 -1.36
N ALA A 767 -5.48 -16.22 -1.19
CA ALA A 767 -4.57 -15.08 -1.22
C ALA A 767 -3.50 -15.16 -0.11
N MET A 768 -3.90 -15.50 1.12
CA MET A 768 -2.95 -15.58 2.24
C MET A 768 -1.91 -16.71 2.07
N PRO A 769 -2.27 -17.96 1.72
CA PRO A 769 -1.30 -18.97 1.34
C PRO A 769 -0.41 -18.55 0.15
N ALA A 770 -0.98 -17.90 -0.88
CA ALA A 770 -0.23 -17.44 -2.05
C ALA A 770 0.82 -16.38 -1.71
N CYS A 771 0.65 -15.60 -0.63
CA CYS A 771 1.69 -14.70 -0.14
C CYS A 771 2.85 -15.43 0.56
N VAL A 772 2.62 -16.60 1.15
CA VAL A 772 3.62 -17.34 1.94
C VAL A 772 4.46 -18.30 1.07
N ILE A 773 3.86 -18.90 0.04
CA ILE A 773 4.53 -19.88 -0.84
C ILE A 773 5.83 -19.33 -1.49
N PRO A 774 5.87 -18.09 -2.01
CA PRO A 774 7.11 -17.52 -2.55
C PRO A 774 8.25 -17.47 -1.52
N MET A 775 7.92 -17.18 -0.27
CA MET A 775 8.90 -17.15 0.83
C MET A 775 9.41 -18.55 1.17
N LEU A 776 8.52 -19.56 1.14
CA LEU A 776 8.94 -20.95 1.27
C LEU A 776 9.99 -21.28 0.20
N TRP A 777 9.67 -21.01 -1.06
CA TRP A 777 10.58 -21.31 -2.18
C TRP A 777 11.94 -20.60 -2.05
N ALA A 778 11.94 -19.31 -1.72
CA ALA A 778 13.18 -18.53 -1.56
C ALA A 778 13.97 -18.91 -0.29
N GLY A 779 13.28 -19.26 0.80
CA GLY A 779 13.89 -19.54 2.10
C GLY A 779 14.31 -20.99 2.34
N LEU A 780 13.79 -21.94 1.55
CA LEU A 780 13.97 -23.38 1.77
C LEU A 780 15.45 -23.80 1.72
N GLY A 781 16.20 -23.27 0.76
CA GLY A 781 17.64 -23.52 0.62
C GLY A 781 18.47 -22.97 1.78
N PRO A 782 18.54 -21.65 1.99
CA PRO A 782 19.34 -21.06 3.07
C PRO A 782 18.95 -21.59 4.45
N GLY A 783 17.64 -21.81 4.69
CA GLY A 783 17.16 -22.38 5.94
C GLY A 783 17.70 -23.80 6.20
N SER A 784 17.95 -24.59 5.15
CA SER A 784 18.45 -25.96 5.29
C SER A 784 19.93 -26.00 5.67
N LEU A 785 20.72 -24.97 5.36
CA LEU A 785 22.16 -24.92 5.65
C LEU A 785 22.45 -25.00 7.15
N ILE A 786 21.67 -24.27 7.95
CA ILE A 786 21.84 -24.23 9.40
C ILE A 786 21.57 -25.63 9.99
N TYR A 787 20.54 -26.32 9.50
CA TYR A 787 20.23 -27.68 9.93
C TYR A 787 21.21 -28.72 9.39
N LEU A 788 21.67 -28.58 8.15
CA LEU A 788 22.67 -29.47 7.56
C LEU A 788 24.02 -29.36 8.28
N ALA A 789 24.41 -28.15 8.70
CA ALA A 789 25.61 -27.95 9.52
C ALA A 789 25.47 -28.61 10.89
N ALA A 790 24.30 -28.51 11.52
CA ALA A 790 24.02 -29.14 12.80
C ALA A 790 23.93 -30.67 12.71
N LEU A 791 23.36 -31.21 11.63
CA LEU A 791 23.31 -32.65 11.38
C LEU A 791 24.71 -33.27 11.28
N LYS A 792 25.67 -32.56 10.66
CA LYS A 792 27.07 -32.97 10.60
C LYS A 792 27.79 -32.96 11.96
N SER A 793 27.21 -32.33 12.97
CA SER A 793 27.79 -32.31 14.33
C SER A 793 27.36 -33.50 15.19
N ILE A 794 26.41 -34.32 14.70
CA ILE A 794 25.97 -35.53 15.38
C ILE A 794 27.04 -36.61 15.18
N PRO A 795 27.59 -37.22 16.25
CA PRO A 795 28.59 -38.28 16.13
C PRO A 795 28.04 -39.50 15.36
N ASP A 796 28.86 -40.06 14.48
CA ASP A 796 28.50 -41.23 13.66
C ASP A 796 28.19 -42.47 14.53
N GLU A 797 28.83 -42.59 15.69
CA GLU A 797 28.61 -43.67 16.68
C GLU A 797 27.14 -43.82 17.09
N LEU A 798 26.38 -42.72 17.16
CA LEU A 798 24.95 -42.77 17.51
C LEU A 798 24.11 -43.38 16.38
N TYR A 799 24.52 -43.20 15.12
CA TYR A 799 23.86 -43.80 13.98
C TYR A 799 24.20 -45.28 13.86
N GLU A 800 25.46 -45.66 14.10
CA GLU A 800 25.92 -47.05 14.09
C GLU A 800 25.29 -47.86 15.22
N ALA A 801 25.21 -47.31 16.44
CA ALA A 801 24.52 -47.96 17.55
C ALA A 801 23.03 -48.19 17.22
N ALA A 802 22.37 -47.20 16.63
CA ALA A 802 20.98 -47.35 16.18
C ALA A 802 20.83 -48.43 15.09
N ASP A 803 21.79 -48.54 14.16
CA ASP A 803 21.81 -49.64 13.17
C ASP A 803 21.95 -51.02 13.82
N MET A 804 22.81 -51.15 14.84
CA MET A 804 22.96 -52.40 15.59
C MET A 804 21.68 -52.80 16.33
N ASP A 805 20.92 -51.83 16.84
CA ASP A 805 19.62 -52.04 17.49
C ASP A 805 18.47 -52.30 16.50
N GLY A 806 18.75 -52.36 15.19
CA GLY A 806 17.75 -52.57 14.14
C GLY A 806 16.85 -51.35 13.89
N ALA A 807 17.28 -50.15 14.31
CA ALA A 807 16.54 -48.92 14.10
C ALA A 807 16.52 -48.55 12.61
N THR A 808 15.32 -48.31 12.09
CA THR A 808 15.14 -47.90 10.70
C THR A 808 15.41 -46.41 10.51
N PHE A 809 15.48 -45.97 9.25
CA PHE A 809 15.65 -44.55 8.90
C PHE A 809 14.68 -43.62 9.65
N THR A 810 13.41 -43.99 9.75
CA THR A 810 12.40 -43.18 10.45
C THR A 810 12.68 -43.09 11.95
N ASP A 811 13.18 -44.17 12.54
CA ASP A 811 13.50 -44.22 13.98
C ASP A 811 14.72 -43.35 14.28
N LYS A 812 15.77 -43.42 13.44
CA LYS A 812 16.94 -42.54 13.55
C LYS A 812 16.57 -41.07 13.45
N VAL A 813 15.67 -40.72 12.52
CA VAL A 813 15.17 -39.33 12.40
C VAL A 813 14.45 -38.90 13.67
N LEU A 814 13.51 -39.70 14.17
CA LEU A 814 12.65 -39.35 15.31
C LEU A 814 13.37 -39.38 16.66
N PHE A 815 14.29 -40.31 16.86
CA PHE A 815 14.88 -40.61 18.18
C PHE A 815 16.36 -40.23 18.31
N VAL A 816 17.08 -40.02 17.21
CA VAL A 816 18.48 -39.54 17.24
C VAL A 816 18.53 -38.08 16.76
N VAL A 817 18.06 -37.81 15.53
CA VAL A 817 18.19 -36.50 14.89
C VAL A 817 17.36 -35.41 15.58
N PHE A 818 16.04 -35.59 15.70
CA PHE A 818 15.17 -34.56 16.29
C PHE A 818 15.55 -34.18 17.73
N PRO A 819 15.88 -35.14 18.63
CA PRO A 819 16.36 -34.81 19.98
C PRO A 819 17.65 -34.01 20.00
N MET A 820 18.62 -34.36 19.14
CA MET A 820 19.89 -33.64 19.03
C MET A 820 19.70 -32.23 18.45
N LEU A 821 18.81 -32.06 17.46
CA LEU A 821 18.50 -30.77 16.85
C LEU A 821 17.56 -29.90 17.68
N LYS A 822 16.94 -30.43 18.75
CA LYS A 822 15.91 -29.74 19.55
C LYS A 822 16.30 -28.33 20.00
N PRO A 823 17.52 -28.06 20.53
CA PRO A 823 17.92 -26.70 20.91
C PRO A 823 17.89 -25.73 19.72
N LEU A 824 18.45 -26.17 18.59
CA LEU A 824 18.52 -25.37 17.36
C LEU A 824 17.13 -25.14 16.76
N LEU A 825 16.28 -26.18 16.74
CA LEU A 825 14.89 -26.09 16.29
C LEU A 825 14.11 -25.06 17.11
N ILE A 826 14.27 -25.04 18.44
CA ILE A 826 13.61 -24.05 19.32
C ILE A 826 14.11 -22.63 19.02
N ILE A 827 15.42 -22.44 18.86
CA ILE A 827 16.00 -21.12 18.55
C ILE A 827 15.47 -20.60 17.20
N ASN A 828 15.54 -21.43 16.16
CA ASN A 828 15.09 -21.05 14.82
C ASN A 828 13.57 -20.85 14.75
N PHE A 829 12.78 -21.68 15.43
CA PHE A 829 11.32 -21.55 15.46
C PHE A 829 10.90 -20.16 15.93
N VAL A 830 11.56 -19.63 16.96
CA VAL A 830 11.25 -18.29 17.47
C VAL A 830 11.77 -17.19 16.55
N GLY A 831 12.94 -17.38 15.95
CA GLY A 831 13.44 -16.48 14.92
C GLY A 831 12.45 -16.35 13.74
N VAL A 832 11.93 -17.48 13.27
CA VAL A 832 10.92 -17.53 12.20
C VAL A 832 9.60 -16.93 12.67
N PHE A 833 9.16 -17.21 13.91
CA PHE A 833 7.96 -16.58 14.47
C PHE A 833 8.10 -15.05 14.47
N ILE A 834 9.10 -14.49 15.15
CA ILE A 834 9.31 -13.04 15.23
C ILE A 834 9.50 -12.44 13.82
N GLY A 835 10.28 -13.10 12.97
CA GLY A 835 10.52 -12.70 11.58
C GLY A 835 9.23 -12.67 10.75
N SER A 836 8.30 -13.60 10.97
CA SER A 836 7.01 -13.62 10.26
C SER A 836 6.13 -12.42 10.59
N TRP A 837 6.17 -11.90 11.82
CA TRP A 837 5.43 -10.68 12.18
C TRP A 837 6.06 -9.45 11.55
N TYR A 838 7.39 -9.32 11.65
CA TYR A 838 8.12 -8.17 11.11
C TYR A 838 8.08 -8.10 9.57
N GLY A 839 8.37 -9.22 8.89
CA GLY A 839 8.43 -9.29 7.42
C GLY A 839 7.07 -9.48 6.72
N SER A 840 5.98 -9.65 7.48
CA SER A 840 4.64 -9.80 6.89
C SER A 840 4.21 -8.56 6.10
N ALA A 841 4.52 -7.36 6.59
CA ALA A 841 4.09 -6.11 5.97
C ALA A 841 4.63 -5.98 4.53
N ASP A 842 5.93 -6.17 4.35
CA ASP A 842 6.62 -6.02 3.06
C ASP A 842 6.09 -7.01 2.01
N THR A 843 5.94 -8.28 2.42
CA THR A 843 5.48 -9.35 1.53
C THR A 843 4.03 -9.12 1.10
N ILE A 844 3.15 -8.78 2.05
CA ILE A 844 1.74 -8.51 1.75
C ILE A 844 1.57 -7.25 0.91
N LEU A 845 2.32 -6.18 1.21
CA LEU A 845 2.30 -4.95 0.43
C LEU A 845 2.62 -5.22 -1.05
N ALA A 846 3.68 -6.00 -1.30
CA ALA A 846 4.14 -6.29 -2.66
C ALA A 846 3.22 -7.27 -3.42
N MET A 847 2.67 -8.27 -2.72
CA MET A 847 1.82 -9.30 -3.33
C MET A 847 0.38 -8.83 -3.56
N THR A 848 -0.31 -8.37 -2.51
CA THR A 848 -1.76 -8.09 -2.52
C THR A 848 -2.12 -6.66 -2.13
N GLY A 849 -1.20 -5.89 -1.52
CA GLY A 849 -1.50 -4.58 -0.94
C GLY A 849 -2.49 -4.62 0.23
N GLY A 850 -2.71 -5.80 0.82
CA GLY A 850 -3.73 -6.02 1.86
C GLY A 850 -5.12 -6.42 1.34
N ALA A 851 -5.31 -6.49 0.02
CA ALA A 851 -6.59 -6.90 -0.60
C ALA A 851 -6.96 -8.36 -0.30
N ALA A 852 -8.21 -8.74 -0.56
CA ALA A 852 -8.72 -10.09 -0.30
C ALA A 852 -8.51 -10.56 1.15
N GLY A 853 -8.63 -9.65 2.12
CA GLY A 853 -8.53 -9.96 3.55
C GLY A 853 -7.13 -10.35 4.01
N THR A 854 -6.09 -9.81 3.37
CA THR A 854 -4.68 -10.12 3.67
C THR A 854 -3.96 -9.02 4.47
N GLU A 855 -4.61 -7.88 4.75
CA GLU A 855 -4.01 -6.79 5.52
C GLU A 855 -3.62 -7.25 6.93
N VAL A 856 -2.31 -7.25 7.20
CA VAL A 856 -1.68 -7.64 8.47
C VAL A 856 -1.38 -6.42 9.34
N ALA A 857 -1.26 -6.61 10.65
CA ALA A 857 -1.01 -5.54 11.62
C ALA A 857 0.16 -4.60 11.25
N GLY A 858 1.28 -5.14 10.77
CA GLY A 858 2.42 -4.33 10.33
C GLY A 858 2.09 -3.42 9.13
N LEU A 859 1.33 -3.95 8.16
CA LEU A 859 0.87 -3.18 7.00
C LEU A 859 -0.16 -2.11 7.41
N HIS A 860 -1.05 -2.44 8.34
CA HIS A 860 -2.03 -1.48 8.87
C HIS A 860 -1.35 -0.30 9.58
N ILE A 861 -0.33 -0.58 10.41
CA ILE A 861 0.51 0.45 11.05
C ILE A 861 1.20 1.32 10.00
N PHE A 862 1.75 0.70 8.96
CA PHE A 862 2.39 1.41 7.86
C PHE A 862 1.41 2.37 7.15
N TYR A 863 0.21 1.92 6.81
CA TYR A 863 -0.81 2.78 6.21
C TYR A 863 -1.20 3.94 7.13
N LYS A 864 -1.42 3.68 8.43
CA LYS A 864 -1.73 4.74 9.41
C LYS A 864 -0.62 5.78 9.53
N ALA A 865 0.64 5.36 9.59
CA ALA A 865 1.77 6.27 9.74
C ALA A 865 2.10 7.04 8.45
N PHE A 866 2.24 6.33 7.33
CA PHE A 866 2.88 6.87 6.12
C PHE A 866 1.92 7.25 5.01
N ILE A 867 0.67 6.78 5.05
CA ILE A 867 -0.37 7.18 4.08
C ILE A 867 -1.34 8.17 4.72
N PHE A 868 -1.77 7.91 5.97
CA PHE A 868 -2.75 8.76 6.65
C PHE A 868 -2.14 9.78 7.60
N LEU A 869 -0.82 9.76 7.81
CA LEU A 869 -0.09 10.65 8.74
C LEU A 869 -0.60 10.64 10.18
N GLN A 870 -1.23 9.55 10.59
CA GLN A 870 -1.70 9.33 11.95
C GLN A 870 -0.60 8.67 12.79
N PHE A 871 0.52 9.39 13.02
CA PHE A 871 1.69 8.87 13.73
C PHE A 871 1.40 8.47 15.18
N GLY A 872 0.54 9.22 15.89
CA GLY A 872 0.17 8.91 17.27
C GLY A 872 -0.55 7.56 17.40
N PRO A 873 -1.67 7.34 16.68
CA PRO A 873 -2.31 6.04 16.60
C PRO A 873 -1.38 4.92 16.09
N ALA A 874 -0.58 5.18 15.05
CA ALA A 874 0.32 4.16 14.48
C ALA A 874 1.41 3.71 15.46
N THR A 875 2.03 4.64 16.20
CA THR A 875 3.04 4.29 17.21
C THR A 875 2.41 3.59 18.42
N ALA A 876 1.20 3.96 18.83
CA ALA A 876 0.46 3.25 19.87
C ALA A 876 0.12 1.79 19.46
N MET A 877 -0.28 1.58 18.19
CA MET A 877 -0.47 0.23 17.62
C MET A 877 0.83 -0.58 17.61
N ALA A 878 1.93 0.03 17.18
CA ALA A 878 3.25 -0.62 17.17
C ALA A 878 3.72 -1.02 18.58
N TRP A 879 3.50 -0.16 19.58
CA TRP A 879 3.77 -0.49 20.98
C TRP A 879 2.93 -1.67 21.46
N MET A 880 1.63 -1.67 21.14
CA MET A 880 0.76 -2.78 21.54
C MET A 880 1.17 -4.10 20.87
N LEU A 881 1.51 -4.09 19.58
CA LEU A 881 2.04 -5.26 18.88
C LEU A 881 3.35 -5.75 19.52
N GLY A 882 4.30 -4.84 19.78
CA GLY A 882 5.56 -5.17 20.43
C GLY A 882 5.37 -5.82 21.81
N LEU A 883 4.44 -5.31 22.60
CA LEU A 883 4.11 -5.85 23.92
C LEU A 883 3.50 -7.26 23.84
N LEU A 884 2.65 -7.52 22.85
CA LEU A 884 2.10 -8.86 22.60
C LEU A 884 3.21 -9.86 22.23
N LEU A 885 4.19 -9.44 21.42
CA LEU A 885 5.29 -10.31 20.97
C LEU A 885 6.34 -10.58 22.06
N ILE A 886 6.61 -9.62 22.94
CA ILE A 886 7.58 -9.76 24.03
C ILE A 886 7.23 -10.94 24.96
N GLY A 887 5.94 -11.16 25.25
CA GLY A 887 5.50 -12.27 26.09
C GLY A 887 6.00 -13.63 25.56
N PHE A 888 6.00 -13.79 24.25
CA PHE A 888 6.50 -15.00 23.57
C PHE A 888 8.03 -15.12 23.66
N THR A 889 8.77 -14.04 23.42
CA THR A 889 10.24 -14.01 23.56
C THR A 889 10.70 -14.39 24.97
N VAL A 890 9.94 -13.97 25.98
CA VAL A 890 10.25 -14.28 27.37
C VAL A 890 10.01 -15.75 27.68
N TYR A 891 8.91 -16.29 27.18
CA TYR A 891 8.62 -17.71 27.28
C TYR A 891 9.73 -18.54 26.64
N GLN A 892 10.25 -18.11 25.48
CA GLN A 892 11.44 -18.70 24.85
C GLN A 892 12.66 -18.66 25.76
N LEU A 893 13.03 -17.49 26.30
CA LEU A 893 14.22 -17.36 27.15
C LEU A 893 14.16 -18.31 28.35
N ARG A 894 12.96 -18.57 28.89
CA ARG A 894 12.76 -19.55 29.97
C ARG A 894 12.97 -21.00 29.51
N ILE A 895 12.61 -21.34 28.28
CA ILE A 895 12.89 -22.67 27.70
C ILE A 895 14.39 -22.81 27.48
N LEU A 896 15.03 -21.83 26.85
CA LEU A 896 16.47 -21.85 26.56
C LEU A 896 17.33 -21.89 27.82
N SER A 897 16.94 -21.17 28.88
CA SER A 897 17.68 -21.19 30.14
C SER A 897 17.68 -22.56 30.85
N ARG A 898 16.84 -23.51 30.40
CA ARG A 898 16.78 -24.89 30.91
C ARG A 898 17.55 -25.87 30.03
N ILE A 899 18.04 -25.44 28.87
CA ILE A 899 18.78 -26.28 27.94
C ILE A 899 20.26 -26.09 28.23
N GLU A 900 20.93 -27.15 28.68
CA GLU A 900 22.38 -27.18 28.77
C GLU A 900 22.98 -27.21 27.37
N PHE A 901 23.70 -26.17 26.99
CA PHE A 901 24.52 -26.18 25.79
C PHE A 901 25.75 -27.05 26.07
N ARG A 902 25.65 -28.35 25.81
CA ARG A 902 26.83 -29.21 25.77
C ARG A 902 27.62 -28.86 24.52
N ALA A 903 28.73 -28.13 24.69
CA ALA A 903 29.71 -27.98 23.63
C ALA A 903 30.26 -29.37 23.32
N ALA A 904 30.12 -29.82 22.08
CA ALA A 904 30.78 -31.03 21.59
C ALA A 904 32.30 -30.82 21.72
N GLY A 905 32.90 -31.46 22.74
CA GLY A 905 34.35 -31.42 23.00
C GLY A 905 34.79 -31.27 24.46
N GLY A 906 33.88 -31.03 25.41
CA GLY A 906 34.25 -30.96 26.83
C GLY A 906 34.17 -32.32 27.52
N THR A 907 35.31 -32.98 27.72
CA THR A 907 35.46 -34.09 28.66
C THR A 907 34.79 -33.77 29.99
N GLU A 908 33.99 -34.70 30.50
CA GLU A 908 33.40 -34.64 31.84
C GLU A 908 34.48 -34.31 32.88
N VAL A 909 34.42 -33.11 33.44
CA VAL A 909 34.98 -32.87 34.77
C VAL A 909 33.79 -32.88 35.71
N ALA A 910 33.64 -34.00 36.41
CA ALA A 910 32.70 -34.19 37.49
C ALA A 910 32.72 -33.01 38.48
N LYS A 911 31.53 -32.57 38.90
CA LYS A 911 31.31 -31.87 40.15
C LYS A 911 30.14 -32.50 40.87
#